data_AF-A0A937PV45-F1
#
_entry.id   AF-A0A937PV45-F1
#
_cell.length_a   1.000
_cell.length_b   1.000
_cell.length_c   1.000
_cell.angle_alpha   90.00
_cell.angle_beta   90.00
_cell.angle_gamma   90.00
#
_symmetry.space_group_name_H-M   'P 1'
#
loop_
_entity.id
_entity.type
_entity.pdbx_description
1 polymer ?
#
loop_
_entity_poly.entity_id
_entity_poly.type
_entity_poly.pdbx_seq_one_letter_code
_entity_poly.pdbx_strand_id
1 'polypeptide(L)'
;NIIGTARQYEMGGDRRDRKIAEYFFSQVVDHRSYCTGGTSNNEHWHSGPDELAGELGDCTQETCCTYNMLKLTRHLFTWNAEPRHADYYERALYNSILSTQNPRTGMMMYFVPLATGRWKMYNLPYDSFWCCTGTGLENHAKYGDSIYFHNGDTLFVNLFIASELNWTEKGVRIRQETKFPRQDSTTLIAATRKPTKLKIRVRAPHWAKEGITAKLNGKPLAGGNPGKYLDIHRTFRNNDRLEVALPMSLHTHPMPDDPTLMAFMYGPLVLAGRLGGEGLTDENTHTTRNWYKFAEGVASISPLIVESDSVEDWIKPVAGKTLTFRTATESDNITLVPYHRLFDQRYAIYRRVLKKGSRAHEAHLAAERKRKAILARIVDRVDIGNGESEKSHNLQGSGTRSGQHQGRAWRDAGAGGWFSYALKVLPDRAMTLQCTYWGGDIGRTFDVLVDEQKTATVKLNNNVPGEFFEVEYELPPTSTRGKKKVTVKLQGHPGSMAGGLFGCAMLKDEDEIAGNKSNAKRAYLFTSFRGNGEDGLHLAYSYDGYRWTDLNRVFLSPKIGKSKLMRDPCIIQGPDGTFHMVWTTGWWEKGIGYAHSKDLVSWSEQKYVEVMAHEPDAQNCWAPEVFYDEEKGQYIIFWATTIPGRFPETEKKGDNNHRMYYVTTKDFESFSKAKLLYEHGFNVIDSTIVRDGERYLMFLKDETRQPAEKNIRLATAPSAEGPYSEPSEPITGQYWAEGPTAIKIGETWLVYFDKYRKHNYGVVISKDLKNWRDVSDKLEFPKGSRHGTILQVSNQVLERLLDQK
;
A
#
# COMPACT_ATOMS: atom_id res chain seq x y z
N ASN A 1 23.01 25.76 -16.49
CA ASN A 1 23.00 25.24 -17.88
C ASN A 1 24.12 24.20 -18.01
N ILE A 2 23.81 22.90 -17.90
CA ILE A 2 24.81 21.82 -17.82
C ILE A 2 25.45 21.48 -19.16
N ILE A 3 24.72 21.60 -20.28
CA ILE A 3 25.29 21.43 -21.62
C ILE A 3 26.35 22.49 -21.89
N GLY A 4 26.09 23.74 -21.46
CA GLY A 4 27.09 24.81 -21.50
C GLY A 4 28.35 24.46 -20.71
N THR A 5 28.19 23.89 -19.50
CA THR A 5 29.32 23.40 -18.69
C THR A 5 30.11 22.28 -19.38
N ALA A 6 29.42 21.33 -20.01
CA ALA A 6 30.09 20.30 -20.82
C ALA A 6 30.92 20.94 -21.95
N ARG A 7 30.39 21.97 -22.61
CA ARG A 7 31.12 22.70 -23.66
C ARG A 7 32.29 23.53 -23.12
N GLN A 8 32.18 24.08 -21.91
CA GLN A 8 33.29 24.77 -21.24
C GLN A 8 34.47 23.83 -20.99
N TYR A 9 34.21 22.59 -20.53
CA TYR A 9 35.25 21.57 -20.40
C TYR A 9 35.95 21.26 -21.73
N GLU A 10 35.20 21.11 -22.83
CA GLU A 10 35.77 20.81 -24.15
C GLU A 10 36.67 21.93 -24.68
N MET A 11 36.36 23.19 -24.35
CA MET A 11 37.10 24.36 -24.81
C MET A 11 38.26 24.74 -23.89
N GLY A 12 38.09 24.58 -22.57
CA GLY A 12 39.02 25.08 -21.55
C GLY A 12 39.76 24.00 -20.75
N GLY A 13 39.31 22.74 -20.78
CA GLY A 13 39.97 21.62 -20.12
C GLY A 13 39.79 21.52 -18.60
N ASP A 14 38.97 22.37 -17.97
CA ASP A 14 38.74 22.32 -16.52
C ASP A 14 37.97 21.05 -16.11
N ARG A 15 38.64 20.16 -15.37
CA ARG A 15 38.06 18.90 -14.91
C ARG A 15 36.86 19.08 -13.97
N ARG A 16 36.69 20.24 -13.35
CA ARG A 16 35.50 20.54 -12.54
C ARG A 16 34.24 20.53 -13.41
N ASP A 17 34.29 21.17 -14.57
CA ASP A 17 33.16 21.26 -15.50
C ASP A 17 32.74 19.88 -16.00
N ARG A 18 33.73 19.03 -16.33
CA ARG A 18 33.49 17.62 -16.65
C ARG A 18 32.75 16.88 -15.53
N LYS A 19 33.24 17.00 -14.29
CA LYS A 19 32.64 16.33 -13.12
C LYS A 19 31.20 16.79 -12.88
N ILE A 20 30.91 18.08 -13.05
CA ILE A 20 29.55 18.62 -12.92
C ILE A 20 28.62 17.98 -13.96
N ALA A 21 29.06 17.91 -15.22
CA ALA A 21 28.27 17.31 -16.30
C ALA A 21 28.06 15.80 -16.10
N GLU A 22 29.11 15.05 -15.74
CA GLU A 22 29.03 13.61 -15.45
C GLU A 22 28.11 13.32 -14.25
N TYR A 23 28.25 14.08 -13.16
CA TYR A 23 27.41 13.94 -11.97
C TYR A 23 25.94 14.22 -12.28
N PHE A 24 25.65 15.35 -12.93
CA PHE A 24 24.29 15.69 -13.32
C PHE A 24 23.66 14.62 -14.21
N PHE A 25 24.41 14.14 -15.22
CA PHE A 25 23.93 13.08 -16.09
C PHE A 25 23.55 11.82 -15.31
N SER A 26 24.41 11.35 -14.41
CA SER A 26 24.10 10.17 -13.60
C SER A 26 22.93 10.40 -12.65
N GLN A 27 22.84 11.57 -12.00
CA GLN A 27 21.68 11.90 -11.15
C GLN A 27 20.36 11.86 -11.92
N VAL A 28 20.34 12.33 -13.17
CA VAL A 28 19.11 12.32 -13.97
C VAL A 28 18.82 10.95 -14.56
N VAL A 29 19.81 10.30 -15.18
CA VAL A 29 19.62 9.04 -15.91
C VAL A 29 19.39 7.86 -14.97
N ASP A 30 20.11 7.82 -13.85
CA ASP A 30 20.11 6.66 -12.96
C ASP A 30 19.00 6.76 -11.90
N HIS A 31 18.61 7.98 -11.49
CA HIS A 31 17.70 8.19 -10.34
C HIS A 31 16.42 8.98 -10.62
N ARG A 32 16.31 9.61 -11.79
CA ARG A 32 15.17 10.50 -12.11
C ARG A 32 14.54 10.23 -13.47
N SER A 33 14.97 9.19 -14.17
CA SER A 33 14.46 8.83 -15.49
C SER A 33 13.47 7.66 -15.42
N TYR A 34 12.39 7.77 -16.18
CA TYR A 34 11.43 6.68 -16.37
C TYR A 34 11.92 5.66 -17.40
N CYS A 35 11.15 4.58 -17.62
CA CYS A 35 11.50 3.48 -18.54
C CYS A 35 11.74 3.93 -19.99
N THR A 36 11.13 5.04 -20.38
CA THR A 36 11.28 5.71 -21.68
C THR A 36 12.61 6.43 -21.85
N GLY A 37 13.37 6.64 -20.76
CA GLY A 37 14.59 7.46 -20.71
C GLY A 37 14.34 8.97 -20.53
N GLY A 38 13.09 9.41 -20.45
CA GLY A 38 12.76 10.80 -20.12
C GLY A 38 12.57 11.02 -18.61
N THR A 39 12.47 12.27 -18.19
CA THR A 39 12.45 12.70 -16.78
C THR A 39 11.48 13.87 -16.57
N SER A 40 11.26 14.28 -15.32
CA SER A 40 10.37 15.35 -14.83
C SER A 40 8.89 15.00 -14.81
N ASN A 41 8.14 15.72 -13.97
CA ASN A 41 6.70 15.83 -14.02
C ASN A 41 6.35 17.31 -13.90
N ASN A 42 5.49 17.80 -14.79
CA ASN A 42 5.11 19.21 -14.85
C ASN A 42 6.33 20.14 -14.85
N GLU A 43 7.35 19.79 -15.65
CA GLU A 43 8.61 20.53 -15.87
C GLU A 43 9.56 20.56 -14.65
N HIS A 44 9.23 19.85 -13.57
CA HIS A 44 10.01 19.86 -12.34
C HIS A 44 10.32 18.43 -11.87
N TRP A 45 11.22 18.32 -10.89
CA TRP A 45 11.33 17.15 -10.03
C TRP A 45 10.70 17.51 -8.70
N HIS A 46 9.56 16.90 -8.39
CA HIS A 46 8.77 17.22 -7.20
C HIS A 46 9.21 16.38 -5.99
N SER A 47 9.81 15.22 -6.24
CA SER A 47 10.30 14.27 -5.24
C SER A 47 11.83 14.12 -5.23
N GLY A 48 12.31 13.36 -4.24
CA GLY A 48 13.70 12.94 -4.14
C GLY A 48 14.17 12.11 -5.34
N PRO A 49 15.49 11.87 -5.49
CA PRO A 49 15.96 10.81 -6.37
C PRO A 49 15.31 9.48 -5.98
N ASP A 50 15.02 8.62 -6.95
CA ASP A 50 14.44 7.28 -6.75
C ASP A 50 12.98 7.26 -6.22
N GLU A 51 12.28 8.39 -6.16
CA GLU A 51 10.88 8.51 -5.71
C GLU A 51 9.94 8.86 -6.87
N LEU A 52 9.73 7.95 -7.82
CA LEU A 52 9.09 8.26 -9.11
C LEU A 52 7.65 7.75 -9.25
N ALA A 53 7.24 6.75 -8.47
CA ALA A 53 5.92 6.12 -8.61
C ALA A 53 4.78 7.11 -8.35
N GLY A 54 4.95 7.99 -7.35
CA GLY A 54 3.99 9.04 -7.02
C GLY A 54 3.93 10.20 -8.02
N GLU A 55 4.93 10.33 -8.89
CA GLU A 55 4.98 11.40 -9.90
C GLU A 55 4.28 11.02 -11.22
N LEU A 56 3.75 9.80 -11.36
CA LEU A 56 3.02 9.41 -12.58
C LEU A 56 1.72 10.21 -12.72
N GLY A 57 1.70 11.11 -13.69
CA GLY A 57 0.55 11.94 -13.98
C GLY A 57 0.41 12.35 -15.45
N ASP A 58 -0.46 13.32 -15.64
CA ASP A 58 -0.79 13.93 -16.93
C ASP A 58 0.38 14.65 -17.58
N CYS A 59 1.16 15.35 -16.78
CA CYS A 59 2.30 16.13 -17.25
C CYS A 59 3.62 15.41 -17.01
N THR A 60 3.58 14.07 -16.95
CA THR A 60 4.81 13.29 -16.84
C THR A 60 5.68 13.53 -18.07
N GLN A 61 6.97 13.67 -17.85
CA GLN A 61 8.02 13.70 -18.85
C GLN A 61 7.83 14.76 -19.93
N GLU A 62 8.43 15.93 -19.74
CA GLU A 62 8.58 16.93 -20.80
C GLU A 62 9.56 16.47 -21.90
N THR A 63 9.19 16.65 -23.17
CA THR A 63 10.01 16.29 -24.34
C THR A 63 11.32 17.09 -24.42
N CYS A 64 11.31 18.38 -24.06
CA CYS A 64 12.51 19.23 -24.02
C CYS A 64 13.60 18.69 -23.08
N CYS A 65 13.21 18.14 -21.94
CA CYS A 65 14.12 17.52 -20.98
C CYS A 65 14.89 16.36 -21.65
N THR A 66 14.17 15.45 -22.32
CA THR A 66 14.80 14.33 -23.04
C THR A 66 15.73 14.82 -24.15
N TYR A 67 15.28 15.77 -24.99
CA TYR A 67 16.10 16.31 -26.08
C TYR A 67 17.43 16.89 -25.56
N ASN A 68 17.38 17.64 -24.46
CA ASN A 68 18.58 18.24 -23.86
C ASN A 68 19.47 17.19 -23.19
N MET A 69 18.88 16.17 -22.56
CA MET A 69 19.64 15.03 -22.06
C MET A 69 20.37 14.27 -23.18
N LEU A 70 19.75 14.08 -24.34
CA LEU A 70 20.41 13.49 -25.51
C LEU A 70 21.59 14.36 -25.99
N LYS A 71 21.47 15.69 -25.97
CA LYS A 71 22.60 16.59 -26.29
C LYS A 71 23.75 16.43 -25.31
N LEU A 72 23.46 16.44 -24.01
CA LEU A 72 24.47 16.21 -22.97
C LEU A 72 25.15 14.84 -23.12
N THR A 73 24.35 13.81 -23.41
CA THR A 73 24.83 12.44 -23.66
C THR A 73 25.86 12.39 -24.79
N ARG A 74 25.66 13.16 -25.87
CA ARG A 74 26.63 13.23 -26.97
C ARG A 74 27.97 13.79 -26.51
N HIS A 75 27.96 14.91 -25.76
CA HIS A 75 29.19 15.48 -25.21
C HIS A 75 29.95 14.44 -24.37
N LEU A 76 29.25 13.82 -23.41
CA LEU A 76 29.83 12.79 -22.55
C LEU A 76 30.40 11.61 -23.35
N PHE A 77 29.66 11.14 -24.36
CA PHE A 77 30.12 10.08 -25.24
C PHE A 77 31.43 10.45 -25.96
N THR A 78 31.59 11.70 -26.41
CA THR A 78 32.85 12.11 -27.07
C THR A 78 34.07 12.12 -26.15
N TRP A 79 33.90 12.12 -24.83
CA TRP A 79 35.02 12.19 -23.89
C TRP A 79 35.65 10.84 -23.58
N ASN A 80 34.86 9.77 -23.53
CA ASN A 80 35.30 8.42 -23.15
C ASN A 80 34.70 7.29 -23.99
N ALA A 81 33.72 7.57 -24.85
CA ALA A 81 33.02 6.61 -25.69
C ALA A 81 32.46 5.41 -24.91
N GLU A 82 31.82 5.67 -23.77
CA GLU A 82 31.22 4.61 -22.95
C GLU A 82 29.91 4.09 -23.57
N PRO A 83 29.72 2.75 -23.66
CA PRO A 83 28.48 2.15 -24.17
C PRO A 83 27.20 2.63 -23.47
N ARG A 84 27.28 2.93 -22.16
CA ARG A 84 26.11 3.37 -21.37
C ARG A 84 25.47 4.65 -21.90
N HIS A 85 26.25 5.56 -22.49
CA HIS A 85 25.72 6.79 -23.08
C HIS A 85 24.92 6.45 -24.34
N ALA A 86 25.42 5.53 -25.17
CA ALA A 86 24.70 5.06 -26.36
C ALA A 86 23.47 4.20 -26.00
N ASP A 87 23.52 3.42 -24.92
CA ASP A 87 22.37 2.70 -24.37
C ASP A 87 21.27 3.66 -23.91
N TYR A 88 21.61 4.69 -23.14
CA TYR A 88 20.67 5.74 -22.76
C TYR A 88 20.11 6.47 -23.99
N TYR A 89 20.98 6.83 -24.95
CA TYR A 89 20.57 7.51 -26.18
C TYR A 89 19.55 6.68 -26.95
N GLU A 90 19.79 5.39 -27.14
CA GLU A 90 18.87 4.46 -27.82
C GLU A 90 17.51 4.40 -27.10
N ARG A 91 17.53 4.19 -25.78
CA ARG A 91 16.30 4.11 -24.97
C ARG A 91 15.47 5.38 -25.08
N ALA A 92 16.07 6.54 -24.86
CA ALA A 92 15.40 7.83 -24.95
C ALA A 92 14.93 8.15 -26.38
N LEU A 93 15.71 7.79 -27.40
CA LEU A 93 15.35 8.04 -28.79
C LEU A 93 14.11 7.25 -29.22
N TYR A 94 14.09 5.94 -29.01
CA TYR A 94 13.00 5.09 -29.47
C TYR A 94 11.71 5.22 -28.65
N ASN A 95 11.81 5.55 -27.37
CA ASN A 95 10.65 5.49 -26.47
C ASN A 95 10.12 6.86 -26.04
N SER A 96 10.97 7.88 -26.02
CA SER A 96 10.56 9.26 -25.74
C SER A 96 10.47 10.02 -27.07
N ILE A 97 11.60 10.36 -27.70
CA ILE A 97 11.63 11.26 -28.87
C ILE A 97 10.78 10.76 -30.04
N LEU A 98 11.01 9.54 -30.53
CA LEU A 98 10.30 8.99 -31.69
C LEU A 98 8.79 8.92 -31.47
N SER A 99 8.34 8.80 -30.21
CA SER A 99 6.94 8.70 -29.86
C SER A 99 6.19 10.04 -29.85
N THR A 100 6.93 11.16 -29.82
CA THR A 100 6.41 12.51 -29.57
C THR A 100 5.95 13.27 -30.81
N GLN A 101 6.11 12.69 -32.00
CA GLN A 101 5.54 13.22 -33.24
C GLN A 101 4.41 12.34 -33.73
N ASN A 102 3.26 12.94 -34.02
CA ASN A 102 2.20 12.24 -34.73
C ASN A 102 2.66 11.98 -36.18
N PRO A 103 2.78 10.71 -36.63
CA PRO A 103 3.33 10.39 -37.94
C PRO A 103 2.39 10.77 -39.09
N ARG A 104 1.11 11.08 -38.82
CA ARG A 104 0.15 11.52 -39.85
C ARG A 104 0.16 13.03 -40.00
N THR A 105 0.14 13.77 -38.89
CA THR A 105 -0.04 15.24 -38.90
C THR A 105 1.28 16.00 -38.77
N GLY A 106 2.35 15.34 -38.32
CA GLY A 106 3.64 15.96 -38.02
C GLY A 106 3.65 16.77 -36.71
N MET A 107 2.53 16.84 -35.99
CA MET A 107 2.39 17.61 -34.74
C MET A 107 3.08 16.94 -33.56
N MET A 108 3.50 17.77 -32.61
CA MET A 108 4.41 17.43 -31.53
C MET A 108 3.70 17.36 -30.18
N MET A 109 4.19 16.49 -29.30
CA MET A 109 3.78 16.39 -27.90
C MET A 109 4.67 17.26 -27.01
N TYR A 110 4.07 17.87 -25.97
CA TYR A 110 4.83 18.51 -24.89
C TYR A 110 5.22 17.51 -23.81
N PHE A 111 4.23 16.87 -23.21
CA PHE A 111 4.40 15.85 -22.19
C PHE A 111 4.17 14.46 -22.79
N VAL A 112 4.82 13.47 -22.19
CA VAL A 112 4.63 12.05 -22.50
C VAL A 112 3.99 11.40 -21.27
N PRO A 113 2.64 11.38 -21.18
CA PRO A 113 1.96 10.86 -20.00
C PRO A 113 2.31 9.40 -19.78
N LEU A 114 2.79 9.05 -18.59
CA LEU A 114 3.15 7.67 -18.25
C LEU A 114 2.13 7.00 -17.32
N ALA A 115 1.23 7.80 -16.74
CA ALA A 115 0.09 7.29 -15.99
C ALA A 115 -0.84 6.45 -16.89
N THR A 116 -1.38 5.39 -16.32
CA THR A 116 -2.30 4.49 -17.01
C THR A 116 -3.59 5.20 -17.43
N GLY A 117 -4.09 4.86 -18.62
CA GLY A 117 -5.37 5.35 -19.13
C GLY A 117 -5.31 6.71 -19.80
N ARG A 118 -4.12 7.31 -19.87
CA ARG A 118 -3.84 8.56 -20.58
C ARG A 118 -3.62 8.32 -22.07
N TRP A 119 -3.58 9.40 -22.83
CA TRP A 119 -3.42 9.41 -24.28
C TRP A 119 -2.41 10.48 -24.69
N LYS A 120 -2.00 10.45 -25.95
CA LYS A 120 -1.07 11.45 -26.51
C LYS A 120 -1.84 12.71 -26.91
N MET A 121 -1.35 13.86 -26.48
CA MET A 121 -1.89 15.17 -26.85
C MET A 121 -0.85 15.93 -27.68
N TYR A 122 -1.31 16.55 -28.76
CA TYR A 122 -0.45 17.25 -29.72
C TYR A 122 -0.77 18.75 -29.80
N ASN A 123 0.23 19.52 -30.23
CA ASN A 123 0.01 20.91 -30.62
C ASN A 123 -0.79 20.99 -31.94
N LEU A 124 -1.22 22.20 -32.28
CA LEU A 124 -1.74 22.55 -33.61
C LEU A 124 -0.70 23.35 -34.40
N PRO A 125 -0.75 23.32 -35.75
CA PRO A 125 0.29 23.96 -36.58
C PRO A 125 0.45 25.47 -36.36
N TYR A 126 -0.63 26.19 -36.06
CA TYR A 126 -0.65 27.66 -36.02
C TYR A 126 -1.18 28.25 -34.71
N ASP A 127 -1.59 27.42 -33.76
CA ASP A 127 -2.34 27.86 -32.56
C ASP A 127 -1.66 27.48 -31.24
N SER A 128 -0.53 26.76 -31.27
CA SER A 128 0.16 26.30 -30.05
C SER A 128 1.68 26.26 -30.23
N PHE A 129 2.35 27.22 -29.60
CA PHE A 129 3.78 27.51 -29.76
C PHE A 129 4.55 27.24 -28.48
N TRP A 130 4.70 25.97 -28.14
CA TRP A 130 5.42 25.53 -26.96
C TRP A 130 6.92 25.44 -27.18
N CYS A 131 7.71 25.40 -26.10
CA CYS A 131 9.13 25.04 -26.17
C CYS A 131 9.34 23.69 -26.88
N CYS A 132 8.47 22.71 -26.59
CA CYS A 132 8.48 21.38 -27.19
C CYS A 132 8.09 21.39 -28.68
N THR A 133 7.35 22.39 -29.16
CA THR A 133 7.09 22.56 -30.60
C THR A 133 8.39 22.86 -31.33
N GLY A 134 9.16 23.86 -30.85
CA GLY A 134 10.46 24.21 -31.44
C GLY A 134 11.47 23.06 -31.33
N THR A 135 11.57 22.46 -30.14
CA THR A 135 12.45 21.30 -29.91
C THR A 135 12.04 20.09 -30.75
N GLY A 136 10.75 19.85 -30.95
CA GLY A 136 10.21 18.80 -31.79
C GLY A 136 10.68 18.92 -33.25
N LEU A 137 10.71 20.14 -33.80
CA LEU A 137 11.25 20.37 -35.16
C LEU A 137 12.71 19.92 -35.28
N GLU A 138 13.53 20.21 -34.26
CA GLU A 138 14.93 19.79 -34.24
C GLU A 138 15.10 18.28 -34.03
N ASN A 139 14.28 17.67 -33.17
CA ASN A 139 14.37 16.25 -32.82
C ASN A 139 14.39 15.35 -34.06
N HIS A 140 13.44 15.57 -34.98
CA HIS A 140 13.22 14.66 -36.10
C HIS A 140 14.10 14.97 -37.31
N ALA A 141 14.79 16.11 -37.32
CA ALA A 141 15.73 16.49 -38.38
C ALA A 141 17.12 15.84 -38.23
N LYS A 142 17.43 15.26 -37.05
CA LYS A 142 18.81 14.90 -36.69
C LYS A 142 19.06 13.45 -36.26
N TYR A 143 18.16 12.51 -36.57
CA TYR A 143 18.34 11.09 -36.21
C TYR A 143 19.70 10.49 -36.62
N GLY A 144 20.31 11.00 -37.70
CA GLY A 144 21.60 10.54 -38.20
C GLY A 144 22.80 10.90 -37.32
N ASP A 145 22.70 11.90 -36.44
CA ASP A 145 23.86 12.53 -35.80
C ASP A 145 24.56 11.62 -34.77
N SER A 146 23.85 10.65 -34.20
CA SER A 146 24.30 9.75 -33.13
C SER A 146 24.41 8.29 -33.58
N ILE A 147 24.13 7.98 -34.85
CA ILE A 147 24.24 6.60 -35.35
C ILE A 147 25.69 6.12 -35.28
N TYR A 148 26.62 6.99 -35.70
CA TYR A 148 28.04 6.72 -35.73
C TYR A 148 28.84 7.84 -35.06
N PHE A 149 29.97 7.49 -34.47
CA PHE A 149 31.04 8.41 -34.11
C PHE A 149 32.35 7.84 -34.63
N HIS A 150 33.36 8.67 -34.88
CA HIS A 150 34.66 8.18 -35.31
C HIS A 150 35.81 8.98 -34.72
N ASN A 151 36.93 8.31 -34.49
CA ASN A 151 38.20 8.93 -34.08
C ASN A 151 39.37 8.17 -34.75
N GLY A 152 40.19 8.88 -35.52
CA GLY A 152 41.33 8.30 -36.21
C GLY A 152 40.92 7.18 -37.17
N ASP A 153 41.30 5.93 -36.88
CA ASP A 153 40.95 4.72 -37.63
C ASP A 153 39.76 3.95 -37.05
N THR A 154 39.10 4.50 -36.02
CA THR A 154 38.05 3.83 -35.26
C THR A 154 36.67 4.40 -35.59
N LEU A 155 35.74 3.51 -35.93
CA LEU A 155 34.32 3.79 -36.12
C LEU A 155 33.53 3.13 -34.98
N PHE A 156 32.75 3.92 -34.26
CA PHE A 156 31.79 3.46 -33.26
C PHE A 156 30.42 3.36 -33.91
N VAL A 157 29.82 2.17 -33.86
CA VAL A 157 28.47 1.91 -34.38
C VAL A 157 27.54 1.82 -33.17
N ASN A 158 26.81 2.92 -32.93
CA ASN A 158 26.04 3.12 -31.71
C ASN A 158 24.57 2.76 -31.90
N LEU A 159 23.93 3.20 -32.98
CA LEU A 159 22.51 2.94 -33.23
C LEU A 159 22.33 2.03 -34.44
N PHE A 160 21.33 1.16 -34.38
CA PHE A 160 21.03 0.19 -35.45
C PHE A 160 19.93 0.73 -36.35
N ILE A 161 20.24 1.82 -37.05
CA ILE A 161 19.31 2.54 -37.94
C ILE A 161 19.82 2.41 -39.38
N ALA A 162 18.92 2.04 -40.30
CA ALA A 162 19.24 1.95 -41.72
C ALA A 162 19.79 3.29 -42.23
N SER A 163 21.03 3.30 -42.69
CA SER A 163 21.78 4.52 -42.97
C SER A 163 22.99 4.25 -43.87
N GLU A 164 23.52 5.29 -44.51
CA GLU A 164 24.82 5.26 -45.18
C GLU A 164 25.70 6.36 -44.60
N LEU A 165 26.84 5.97 -44.01
CA LEU A 165 27.88 6.88 -43.57
C LEU A 165 28.85 7.12 -44.72
N ASN A 166 29.10 8.38 -45.05
CA ASN A 166 30.19 8.80 -45.93
C ASN A 166 31.39 9.31 -45.11
N TRP A 167 32.39 8.44 -44.88
CA TRP A 167 33.59 8.78 -44.11
C TRP A 167 34.71 9.27 -45.03
N THR A 168 34.62 10.55 -45.38
CA THR A 168 35.44 11.18 -46.43
C THR A 168 36.94 11.13 -46.14
N GLU A 169 37.34 11.28 -44.88
CA GLU A 169 38.72 11.31 -44.39
C GLU A 169 39.42 9.96 -44.56
N LYS A 170 38.64 8.87 -44.66
CA LYS A 170 39.14 7.52 -44.96
C LYS A 170 38.86 7.06 -46.38
N GLY A 171 38.06 7.81 -47.15
CA GLY A 171 37.56 7.38 -48.46
C GLY A 171 36.74 6.09 -48.38
N VAL A 172 35.99 5.91 -47.28
CA VAL A 172 35.18 4.72 -46.99
C VAL A 172 33.72 5.14 -46.87
N ARG A 173 32.81 4.33 -47.41
CA ARG A 173 31.38 4.42 -47.07
C ARG A 173 30.95 3.16 -46.34
N ILE A 174 30.12 3.31 -45.32
CA ILE A 174 29.53 2.19 -44.58
C ILE A 174 28.02 2.28 -44.74
N ARG A 175 27.42 1.31 -45.42
CA ARG A 175 25.96 1.17 -45.51
C ARG A 175 25.48 0.18 -44.47
N GLN A 176 24.60 0.62 -43.57
CA GLN A 176 23.94 -0.21 -42.58
C GLN A 176 22.56 -0.60 -43.09
N GLU A 177 22.37 -1.90 -43.33
CA GLU A 177 21.10 -2.50 -43.74
C GLU A 177 20.44 -3.18 -42.56
N THR A 178 19.27 -2.67 -42.16
CA THR A 178 18.49 -3.27 -41.08
C THR A 178 17.02 -2.89 -41.14
N LYS A 179 16.15 -3.75 -40.59
CA LYS A 179 14.76 -3.42 -40.23
C LYS A 179 14.59 -3.23 -38.72
N PHE A 180 15.67 -3.12 -37.96
CA PHE A 180 15.65 -2.93 -36.52
C PHE A 180 14.77 -1.71 -36.17
N PRO A 181 13.88 -1.82 -35.18
CA PRO A 181 13.75 -2.92 -34.21
C PRO A 181 12.76 -4.04 -34.62
N ARG A 182 12.25 -4.06 -35.87
CA ARG A 182 11.36 -5.14 -36.36
C ARG A 182 12.10 -6.45 -36.64
N GLN A 183 13.42 -6.39 -36.70
CA GLN A 183 14.33 -7.53 -36.71
C GLN A 183 15.44 -7.27 -35.69
N ASP A 184 16.05 -8.32 -35.20
CA ASP A 184 17.09 -8.34 -34.18
C ASP A 184 18.50 -8.45 -34.79
N SER A 185 18.74 -7.80 -35.93
CA SER A 185 20.01 -7.89 -36.64
C SER A 185 20.31 -6.66 -37.50
N THR A 186 21.59 -6.44 -37.79
CA THR A 186 22.08 -5.38 -38.67
C THR A 186 23.25 -5.86 -39.51
N THR A 187 23.39 -5.35 -40.73
CA THR A 187 24.51 -5.66 -41.62
C THR A 187 25.22 -4.39 -42.03
N LEU A 188 26.50 -4.27 -41.74
CA LEU A 188 27.36 -3.19 -42.21
C LEU A 188 28.10 -3.64 -43.47
N ILE A 189 27.92 -2.89 -44.56
CA ILE A 189 28.55 -3.14 -45.85
C ILE A 189 29.58 -2.05 -46.09
N ALA A 190 30.85 -2.45 -46.17
CA ALA A 190 31.94 -1.54 -46.45
C ALA A 190 32.09 -1.32 -47.96
N ALA A 191 32.03 -0.07 -48.40
CA ALA A 191 32.44 0.34 -49.73
C ALA A 191 33.76 1.10 -49.64
N THR A 192 34.81 0.53 -50.23
CA THR A 192 36.18 1.06 -50.16
C THR A 192 36.79 1.13 -51.56
N ARG A 193 37.56 2.18 -51.86
CA ARG A 193 38.29 2.27 -53.15
C ARG A 193 39.52 1.38 -53.19
N LYS A 194 40.12 1.13 -52.02
CA LYS A 194 41.25 0.23 -51.80
C LYS A 194 41.09 -0.46 -50.45
N PRO A 195 41.70 -1.64 -50.24
CA PRO A 195 41.71 -2.28 -48.92
C PRO A 195 42.16 -1.29 -47.83
N THR A 196 41.34 -1.10 -46.80
CA THR A 196 41.54 -0.05 -45.79
C THR A 196 41.49 -0.65 -44.40
N LYS A 197 42.52 -0.39 -43.59
CA LYS A 197 42.57 -0.82 -42.19
C LYS A 197 41.63 0.04 -41.36
N LEU A 198 40.65 -0.58 -40.73
CA LEU A 198 39.66 0.08 -39.87
C LEU A 198 39.50 -0.71 -38.57
N LYS A 199 39.15 0.00 -37.50
CA LYS A 199 38.62 -0.56 -36.26
C LYS A 199 37.13 -0.25 -36.22
N ILE A 200 36.27 -1.25 -36.35
CA ILE A 200 34.83 -1.08 -36.17
C ILE A 200 34.48 -1.60 -34.77
N ARG A 201 33.95 -0.72 -33.93
CA ARG A 201 33.46 -1.02 -32.59
C ARG A 201 31.94 -1.04 -32.63
N VAL A 202 31.35 -2.23 -32.59
CA VAL A 202 29.88 -2.38 -32.62
C VAL A 202 29.37 -2.46 -31.19
N ARG A 203 28.42 -1.60 -30.81
CA ARG A 203 27.82 -1.67 -29.47
C ARG A 203 27.13 -3.02 -29.26
N ALA A 204 27.40 -3.66 -28.14
CA ALA A 204 26.62 -4.78 -27.62
C ALA A 204 25.71 -4.21 -26.51
N PRO A 205 24.42 -3.93 -26.79
CA PRO A 205 23.55 -3.24 -25.85
C PRO A 205 23.38 -3.99 -24.54
N HIS A 206 23.17 -3.29 -23.41
CA HIS A 206 22.96 -3.96 -22.13
C HIS A 206 21.72 -4.88 -22.11
N TRP A 207 20.70 -4.59 -22.94
CA TRP A 207 19.48 -5.39 -23.02
C TRP A 207 19.65 -6.73 -23.76
N ALA A 208 20.72 -6.89 -24.55
CA ALA A 208 21.03 -8.14 -25.25
C ALA A 208 21.73 -9.10 -24.28
N LYS A 209 20.98 -9.65 -23.32
CA LYS A 209 21.51 -10.37 -22.14
C LYS A 209 22.50 -11.50 -22.47
N GLU A 210 22.27 -12.23 -23.55
CA GLU A 210 23.15 -13.32 -24.02
C GLU A 210 24.37 -12.84 -24.84
N GLY A 211 24.53 -11.52 -24.98
CA GLY A 211 25.52 -10.90 -25.85
C GLY A 211 25.09 -10.83 -27.32
N ILE A 212 26.00 -10.32 -28.16
CA ILE A 212 25.80 -10.20 -29.61
C ILE A 212 26.71 -11.19 -30.34
N THR A 213 26.29 -11.63 -31.52
CA THR A 213 27.14 -12.44 -32.41
C THR A 213 27.43 -11.69 -33.70
N ALA A 214 28.58 -11.98 -34.31
CA ALA A 214 28.99 -11.32 -35.54
C ALA A 214 29.58 -12.31 -36.55
N LYS A 215 29.40 -12.02 -37.84
CA LYS A 215 30.02 -12.72 -38.96
C LYS A 215 30.60 -11.72 -39.94
N LEU A 216 31.81 -11.98 -40.44
CA LEU A 216 32.41 -11.20 -41.52
C LEU A 216 32.46 -12.09 -42.78
N ASN A 217 31.73 -11.69 -43.82
CA ASN A 217 31.59 -12.45 -45.07
C ASN A 217 31.19 -13.91 -44.83
N GLY A 218 30.18 -14.13 -43.99
CA GLY A 218 29.70 -15.46 -43.58
C GLY A 218 30.57 -16.20 -42.56
N LYS A 219 31.80 -15.73 -42.28
CA LYS A 219 32.70 -16.37 -41.29
C LYS A 219 32.43 -15.85 -39.88
N PRO A 220 32.19 -16.71 -38.87
CA PRO A 220 31.98 -16.28 -37.50
C PRO A 220 33.17 -15.47 -36.93
N LEU A 221 32.85 -14.46 -36.13
CA LEU A 221 33.78 -13.73 -35.27
C LEU A 221 33.47 -14.03 -33.80
N ALA A 222 34.36 -13.57 -32.90
CA ALA A 222 34.04 -13.54 -31.48
C ALA A 222 32.79 -12.67 -31.23
N GLY A 223 31.93 -13.11 -30.32
CA GLY A 223 30.76 -12.35 -29.89
C GLY A 223 31.13 -11.16 -28.99
N GLY A 224 30.17 -10.26 -28.77
CA GLY A 224 30.30 -9.11 -27.88
C GLY A 224 29.49 -9.30 -26.59
N ASN A 225 30.06 -8.87 -25.46
CA ASN A 225 29.40 -8.95 -24.16
C ASN A 225 28.45 -7.76 -23.93
N PRO A 226 27.32 -7.95 -23.21
CA PRO A 226 26.37 -6.88 -22.93
C PRO A 226 27.03 -5.66 -22.27
N GLY A 227 26.62 -4.45 -22.66
CA GLY A 227 27.14 -3.19 -22.13
C GLY A 227 28.59 -2.86 -22.55
N LYS A 228 29.12 -3.51 -23.59
CA LYS A 228 30.48 -3.30 -24.11
C LYS A 228 30.46 -3.02 -25.61
N TYR A 229 31.63 -2.70 -26.18
CA TYR A 229 31.84 -2.72 -27.62
C TYR A 229 32.48 -4.05 -28.04
N LEU A 230 32.01 -4.61 -29.15
CA LEU A 230 32.70 -5.65 -29.90
C LEU A 230 33.72 -5.00 -30.84
N ASP A 231 35.00 -5.26 -30.60
CA ASP A 231 36.11 -4.66 -31.32
C ASP A 231 36.55 -5.49 -32.52
N ILE A 232 36.38 -4.94 -33.73
CA ILE A 232 36.68 -5.63 -34.98
C ILE A 232 37.78 -4.85 -35.71
N HIS A 233 39.01 -5.34 -35.60
CA HIS A 233 40.19 -4.72 -36.18
C HIS A 233 40.63 -5.49 -37.42
N ARG A 234 40.31 -4.97 -38.62
CA ARG A 234 40.55 -5.68 -39.89
C ARG A 234 40.91 -4.72 -41.03
N THR A 235 41.43 -5.29 -42.11
CA THR A 235 41.54 -4.59 -43.40
C THR A 235 40.27 -4.88 -44.19
N PHE A 236 39.39 -3.90 -44.30
CA PHE A 236 38.13 -4.02 -45.03
C PHE A 236 38.34 -3.80 -46.52
N ARG A 237 37.76 -4.69 -47.31
CA ARG A 237 37.69 -4.63 -48.77
C ARG A 237 36.31 -4.17 -49.21
N ASN A 238 36.22 -3.76 -50.48
CA ASN A 238 34.96 -3.37 -51.06
C ASN A 238 33.96 -4.54 -51.00
N ASN A 239 32.73 -4.24 -50.57
CA ASN A 239 31.65 -5.18 -50.33
C ASN A 239 31.86 -6.17 -49.17
N ASP A 240 32.83 -5.95 -48.28
CA ASP A 240 32.88 -6.72 -47.03
C ASP A 240 31.59 -6.51 -46.24
N ARG A 241 30.99 -7.61 -45.78
CA ARG A 241 29.71 -7.65 -45.05
C ARG A 241 29.97 -8.09 -43.62
N LEU A 242 29.76 -7.19 -42.67
CA LEU A 242 29.75 -7.50 -41.25
C LEU A 242 28.29 -7.63 -40.79
N GLU A 243 27.84 -8.87 -40.59
CA GLU A 243 26.51 -9.21 -40.09
C GLU A 243 26.56 -9.33 -38.57
N VAL A 244 25.62 -8.69 -37.88
CA VAL A 244 25.54 -8.67 -36.40
C VAL A 244 24.12 -9.05 -35.97
N ALA A 245 24.01 -10.05 -35.10
CA ALA A 245 22.77 -10.41 -34.44
C ALA A 245 22.72 -9.81 -33.03
N LEU A 246 21.56 -9.30 -32.65
CA LEU A 246 21.26 -8.50 -31.46
C LEU A 246 20.06 -9.11 -30.72
N PRO A 247 20.20 -10.30 -30.08
CA PRO A 247 19.07 -11.05 -29.54
C PRO A 247 18.21 -10.21 -28.58
N MET A 248 16.94 -10.01 -28.93
CA MET A 248 15.98 -9.25 -28.14
C MET A 248 15.13 -10.19 -27.26
N SER A 249 15.00 -9.85 -25.98
CA SER A 249 14.17 -10.58 -25.01
C SER A 249 13.23 -9.66 -24.24
N LEU A 250 12.20 -10.24 -23.63
CA LEU A 250 11.30 -9.53 -22.73
C LEU A 250 12.03 -9.24 -21.41
N HIS A 251 11.73 -8.10 -20.82
CA HIS A 251 12.17 -7.74 -19.48
C HIS A 251 11.29 -6.64 -18.90
N THR A 252 11.49 -6.36 -17.62
CA THR A 252 10.73 -5.37 -16.88
C THR A 252 11.62 -4.18 -16.50
N HIS A 253 11.00 -3.03 -16.31
CA HIS A 253 11.61 -1.83 -15.73
C HIS A 253 10.73 -1.38 -14.55
N PRO A 254 10.98 -1.87 -13.32
CA PRO A 254 10.25 -1.46 -12.14
C PRO A 254 10.49 0.03 -11.82
N MET A 255 9.56 0.64 -11.09
CA MET A 255 9.84 1.89 -10.39
C MET A 255 10.81 1.63 -9.23
N PRO A 256 11.73 2.57 -8.97
CA PRO A 256 12.71 2.42 -7.89
C PRO A 256 12.08 2.37 -6.49
N ASP A 257 11.00 3.14 -6.26
CA ASP A 257 10.27 3.25 -4.99
C ASP A 257 9.08 2.28 -4.84
N ASP A 258 8.60 1.71 -5.95
CA ASP A 258 7.52 0.71 -5.95
C ASP A 258 7.79 -0.38 -6.99
N PRO A 259 8.49 -1.47 -6.60
CA PRO A 259 8.84 -2.54 -7.55
C PRO A 259 7.63 -3.32 -8.07
N THR A 260 6.44 -3.16 -7.47
CA THR A 260 5.22 -3.76 -8.04
C THR A 260 4.66 -2.94 -9.19
N LEU A 261 5.06 -1.68 -9.35
CA LEU A 261 4.70 -0.83 -10.48
C LEU A 261 5.83 -0.84 -11.52
N MET A 262 5.60 -1.47 -12.67
CA MET A 262 6.66 -1.72 -13.65
C MET A 262 6.19 -1.55 -15.10
N ALA A 263 7.12 -1.18 -15.97
CA ALA A 263 6.92 -1.19 -17.42
C ALA A 263 7.48 -2.47 -18.04
N PHE A 264 6.95 -2.87 -19.19
CA PHE A 264 7.41 -4.04 -19.94
C PHE A 264 8.23 -3.60 -21.16
N MET A 265 9.31 -4.32 -21.44
CA MET A 265 10.25 -3.98 -22.51
C MET A 265 10.57 -5.19 -23.39
N TYR A 266 10.86 -4.96 -24.67
CA TYR A 266 11.40 -5.96 -25.60
C TYR A 266 12.60 -5.38 -26.35
N GLY A 267 13.81 -5.88 -26.05
CA GLY A 267 15.04 -5.15 -26.42
C GLY A 267 14.99 -3.71 -25.89
N PRO A 268 15.32 -2.66 -26.66
CA PRO A 268 15.26 -1.30 -26.15
C PRO A 268 13.85 -0.72 -26.09
N LEU A 269 12.81 -1.46 -26.53
CA LEU A 269 11.48 -0.90 -26.74
C LEU A 269 10.59 -1.03 -25.51
N VAL A 270 10.06 0.09 -25.02
CA VAL A 270 8.96 0.14 -24.07
C VAL A 270 7.68 -0.34 -24.76
N LEU A 271 7.03 -1.34 -24.17
CA LEU A 271 5.73 -1.85 -24.59
C LEU A 271 4.61 -1.13 -23.81
N ALA A 272 3.54 -0.77 -24.50
CA ALA A 272 2.36 -0.16 -23.94
C ALA A 272 1.11 -1.01 -24.22
N GLY A 273 0.28 -1.19 -23.20
CA GLY A 273 -1.03 -1.86 -23.30
C GLY A 273 -2.05 -0.96 -23.98
N ARG A 274 -2.74 -1.50 -24.98
CA ARG A 274 -3.82 -0.79 -25.69
C ARG A 274 -5.11 -0.81 -24.87
N LEU A 275 -5.66 0.36 -24.56
CA LEU A 275 -6.88 0.52 -23.77
C LEU A 275 -8.06 1.11 -24.57
N GLY A 276 -7.92 1.23 -25.90
CA GLY A 276 -8.97 1.77 -26.78
C GLY A 276 -8.97 3.30 -26.90
N GLY A 277 -9.76 3.82 -27.84
CA GLY A 277 -9.86 5.26 -28.14
C GLY A 277 -11.22 5.86 -27.80
N GLU A 278 -12.05 5.14 -27.04
CA GLU A 278 -13.40 5.60 -26.70
C GLU A 278 -13.37 6.96 -26.00
N GLY A 279 -14.19 7.89 -26.50
CA GLY A 279 -14.27 9.27 -26.03
C GLY A 279 -13.11 10.17 -26.44
N LEU A 280 -12.11 9.68 -27.19
CA LEU A 280 -11.07 10.54 -27.76
C LEU A 280 -11.61 11.26 -29.00
N THR A 281 -11.42 12.57 -29.04
CA THR A 281 -11.80 13.47 -30.13
C THR A 281 -10.65 14.41 -30.44
N ASP A 282 -10.69 15.10 -31.58
CA ASP A 282 -9.66 16.09 -31.90
C ASP A 282 -9.61 17.22 -30.84
N GLU A 283 -10.76 17.60 -30.27
CA GLU A 283 -10.87 18.63 -29.22
C GLU A 283 -10.15 18.26 -27.91
N ASN A 284 -9.98 16.97 -27.61
CA ASN A 284 -9.31 16.52 -26.38
C ASN A 284 -7.94 15.86 -26.61
N THR A 285 -7.56 15.65 -27.87
CA THR A 285 -6.23 15.17 -28.28
C THR A 285 -5.36 16.27 -28.88
N HIS A 286 -5.95 17.43 -29.19
CA HIS A 286 -5.26 18.64 -29.62
C HIS A 286 -5.72 19.82 -28.79
N THR A 287 -4.88 20.85 -28.69
CA THR A 287 -5.21 22.06 -27.93
C THR A 287 -4.83 23.29 -28.73
N THR A 288 -5.65 24.33 -28.61
CA THR A 288 -5.41 25.70 -29.11
C THR A 288 -4.86 26.62 -28.01
N ARG A 289 -4.64 26.07 -26.80
CA ARG A 289 -4.21 26.82 -25.62
C ARG A 289 -2.74 26.54 -25.32
N ASN A 290 -2.04 27.58 -24.86
CA ASN A 290 -0.67 27.48 -24.37
C ASN A 290 -0.54 26.79 -23.00
N TRP A 291 -1.57 26.07 -22.53
CA TRP A 291 -1.53 25.30 -21.29
C TRP A 291 -2.24 23.94 -21.48
N TYR A 292 -1.65 22.90 -20.90
CA TYR A 292 -2.14 21.52 -21.00
C TYR A 292 -3.37 21.31 -20.10
N LYS A 293 -4.47 20.82 -20.66
CA LYS A 293 -5.63 20.34 -19.89
C LYS A 293 -6.06 18.98 -20.42
N PHE A 294 -5.80 17.92 -19.67
CA PHE A 294 -6.39 16.62 -19.99
C PHE A 294 -7.89 16.67 -19.70
N ALA A 295 -8.68 16.12 -20.63
CA ALA A 295 -10.11 15.93 -20.43
C ALA A 295 -10.37 14.94 -19.28
N GLU A 296 -11.56 15.02 -18.69
CA GLU A 296 -11.99 14.05 -17.67
C GLU A 296 -12.16 12.65 -18.29
N GLY A 297 -11.94 11.62 -17.49
CA GLY A 297 -12.00 10.22 -17.91
C GLY A 297 -10.61 9.61 -18.07
N VAL A 298 -10.21 8.82 -17.08
CA VAL A 298 -9.00 7.98 -17.10
C VAL A 298 -9.46 6.52 -17.20
N ALA A 299 -8.95 5.77 -18.16
CA ALA A 299 -9.18 4.34 -18.17
C ALA A 299 -8.40 3.70 -17.01
N SER A 300 -9.09 3.23 -15.98
CA SER A 300 -8.47 2.47 -14.90
C SER A 300 -8.33 1.01 -15.33
N ILE A 301 -7.22 0.39 -14.94
CA ILE A 301 -7.01 -1.04 -15.11
C ILE A 301 -6.70 -1.69 -13.78
N SER A 302 -7.21 -2.91 -13.57
CA SER A 302 -6.82 -3.71 -12.42
C SER A 302 -5.34 -4.09 -12.48
N PRO A 303 -4.69 -4.30 -11.32
CA PRO A 303 -3.37 -4.92 -11.28
C PRO A 303 -3.35 -6.25 -12.04
N LEU A 304 -2.22 -6.52 -12.68
CA LEU A 304 -1.96 -7.79 -13.33
C LEU A 304 -1.58 -8.82 -12.27
N ILE A 305 -2.33 -9.92 -12.18
CA ILE A 305 -2.02 -11.01 -11.25
C ILE A 305 -1.20 -12.08 -11.97
N VAL A 306 -0.02 -12.40 -11.44
CA VAL A 306 0.92 -13.35 -12.04
C VAL A 306 1.25 -14.48 -11.07
N GLU A 307 1.55 -15.66 -11.60
CA GLU A 307 1.96 -16.83 -10.80
C GLU A 307 3.48 -17.04 -10.79
N SER A 308 4.17 -16.47 -11.78
CA SER A 308 5.62 -16.59 -11.99
C SER A 308 6.29 -15.22 -12.05
N ASP A 309 7.56 -15.16 -11.62
CA ASP A 309 8.39 -13.95 -11.72
C ASP A 309 8.95 -13.76 -13.14
N SER A 310 8.92 -14.81 -13.97
CA SER A 310 9.39 -14.77 -15.36
C SER A 310 8.36 -14.08 -16.27
N VAL A 311 8.75 -12.97 -16.89
CA VAL A 311 7.86 -12.16 -17.75
C VAL A 311 7.40 -12.95 -18.98
N GLU A 312 8.24 -13.83 -19.50
CA GLU A 312 7.93 -14.69 -20.63
C GLU A 312 6.80 -15.68 -20.35
N ASP A 313 6.51 -15.99 -19.08
CA ASP A 313 5.45 -16.93 -18.72
C ASP A 313 4.06 -16.31 -18.93
N TRP A 314 3.94 -15.01 -18.71
CA TRP A 314 2.66 -14.29 -18.74
C TRP A 314 2.60 -13.14 -19.76
N ILE A 315 3.66 -12.88 -20.53
CA ILE A 315 3.61 -12.10 -21.77
C ILE A 315 4.03 -12.98 -22.93
N LYS A 316 3.15 -13.15 -23.92
CA LYS A 316 3.41 -13.99 -25.10
C LYS A 316 3.42 -13.16 -26.38
N PRO A 317 4.32 -13.44 -27.33
CA PRO A 317 4.24 -12.84 -28.67
C PRO A 317 2.96 -13.30 -29.37
N VAL A 318 2.37 -12.43 -30.17
CA VAL A 318 1.19 -12.75 -30.98
C VAL A 318 1.64 -13.30 -32.33
N ALA A 319 1.26 -14.55 -32.62
CA ALA A 319 1.62 -15.23 -33.86
C ALA A 319 1.26 -14.40 -35.10
N GLY A 320 2.19 -14.31 -36.06
CA GLY A 320 2.02 -13.55 -37.30
C GLY A 320 2.07 -12.03 -37.16
N LYS A 321 2.24 -11.45 -35.95
CA LYS A 321 2.29 -10.00 -35.74
C LYS A 321 3.64 -9.57 -35.14
N THR A 322 4.44 -8.87 -35.94
CA THR A 322 5.75 -8.34 -35.53
C THR A 322 5.63 -7.31 -34.40
N LEU A 323 6.45 -7.45 -33.36
CA LEU A 323 6.48 -6.57 -32.18
C LEU A 323 5.08 -6.37 -31.57
N THR A 324 4.31 -7.44 -31.47
CA THR A 324 2.99 -7.44 -30.83
C THR A 324 2.96 -8.57 -29.83
N PHE A 325 2.61 -8.24 -28.60
CA PHE A 325 2.56 -9.17 -27.48
C PHE A 325 1.19 -9.09 -26.82
N ARG A 326 0.93 -10.01 -25.90
CA ARG A 326 -0.30 -10.03 -25.12
C ARG A 326 -0.01 -10.52 -23.71
N THR A 327 -0.63 -9.90 -22.71
CA THR A 327 -0.68 -10.49 -21.37
C THR A 327 -1.52 -11.76 -21.44
N ALA A 328 -1.05 -12.84 -20.83
CA ALA A 328 -1.69 -14.15 -20.85
C ALA A 328 -1.87 -14.63 -19.41
N THR A 329 -2.73 -13.93 -18.66
CA THR A 329 -3.10 -14.29 -17.28
C THR A 329 -4.60 -14.50 -17.20
N GLU A 330 -5.08 -15.16 -16.15
CA GLU A 330 -6.53 -15.25 -15.87
C GLU A 330 -7.17 -13.86 -15.71
N SER A 331 -6.41 -12.91 -15.16
CA SER A 331 -6.88 -11.55 -14.83
C SER A 331 -6.84 -10.55 -16.00
N ASP A 332 -6.09 -10.83 -17.07
CA ASP A 332 -5.79 -9.83 -18.09
C ASP A 332 -5.34 -10.43 -19.44
N ASN A 333 -5.82 -9.83 -20.53
CA ASN A 333 -5.61 -10.27 -21.91
C ASN A 333 -5.36 -9.09 -22.87
N ILE A 334 -4.58 -8.09 -22.45
CA ILE A 334 -4.33 -6.86 -23.20
C ILE A 334 -3.21 -7.02 -24.22
N THR A 335 -3.44 -6.43 -25.39
CA THR A 335 -2.42 -6.33 -26.44
C THR A 335 -1.39 -5.27 -26.09
N LEU A 336 -0.12 -5.65 -26.11
CA LEU A 336 1.04 -4.81 -25.88
C LEU A 336 1.77 -4.55 -27.22
N VAL A 337 2.10 -3.29 -27.50
CA VAL A 337 2.88 -2.87 -28.68
C VAL A 337 3.94 -1.84 -28.29
N PRO A 338 5.02 -1.66 -29.07
CA PRO A 338 5.96 -0.58 -28.82
C PRO A 338 5.26 0.78 -28.72
N TYR A 339 5.55 1.54 -27.67
CA TYR A 339 4.86 2.80 -27.36
C TYR A 339 4.93 3.83 -28.50
N HIS A 340 6.06 3.90 -29.20
CA HIS A 340 6.23 4.78 -30.37
C HIS A 340 5.31 4.44 -31.56
N ARG A 341 4.60 3.30 -31.53
CA ARG A 341 3.62 2.90 -32.56
C ARG A 341 2.17 3.15 -32.13
N LEU A 342 1.94 3.65 -30.92
CA LEU A 342 0.61 3.85 -30.35
C LEU A 342 0.19 5.31 -30.52
N PHE A 343 -0.91 5.52 -31.24
CA PHE A 343 -1.51 6.81 -31.58
C PHE A 343 -3.03 6.68 -31.49
N ASP A 344 -3.74 7.79 -31.23
CA ASP A 344 -5.21 7.86 -31.19
C ASP A 344 -5.88 6.85 -30.23
N GLN A 345 -5.17 6.47 -29.16
CA GLN A 345 -5.62 5.49 -28.17
C GLN A 345 -5.12 5.85 -26.78
N ARG A 346 -5.90 5.43 -25.79
CA ARG A 346 -5.49 5.34 -24.40
C ARG A 346 -4.54 4.16 -24.21
N TYR A 347 -3.62 4.29 -23.27
CA TYR A 347 -2.60 3.27 -23.05
C TYR A 347 -2.19 3.09 -21.59
N ALA A 348 -1.52 1.97 -21.31
CA ALA A 348 -0.84 1.71 -20.06
C ALA A 348 0.64 1.41 -20.34
N ILE A 349 1.55 2.25 -19.84
CA ILE A 349 3.01 1.97 -19.89
C ILE A 349 3.42 1.24 -18.61
N TYR A 350 3.17 1.86 -17.46
CA TYR A 350 3.38 1.22 -16.16
C TYR A 350 2.14 0.44 -15.74
N ARG A 351 2.35 -0.80 -15.32
CA ARG A 351 1.32 -1.69 -14.79
C ARG A 351 1.72 -2.13 -13.39
N ARG A 352 0.74 -2.13 -12.49
CA ARG A 352 0.91 -2.80 -11.20
C ARG A 352 0.85 -4.31 -11.43
N VAL A 353 1.88 -5.04 -11.04
CA VAL A 353 2.01 -6.49 -11.18
C VAL A 353 2.13 -7.08 -9.79
N LEU A 354 1.22 -7.99 -9.45
CA LEU A 354 1.14 -8.61 -8.13
C LEU A 354 1.29 -10.11 -8.29
N LYS A 355 2.22 -10.70 -7.56
CA LYS A 355 2.36 -12.16 -7.50
C LYS A 355 1.22 -12.74 -6.68
N LYS A 356 0.51 -13.74 -7.21
CA LYS A 356 -0.59 -14.43 -6.54
C LYS A 356 -0.13 -14.97 -5.18
N GLY A 357 -0.91 -14.69 -4.14
CA GLY A 357 -0.62 -15.05 -2.75
C GLY A 357 0.45 -14.19 -2.06
N SER A 358 1.05 -13.20 -2.74
CA SER A 358 1.96 -12.25 -2.07
C SER A 358 1.20 -11.31 -1.14
N ARG A 359 1.90 -10.73 -0.15
CA ARG A 359 1.33 -9.71 0.75
C ARG A 359 0.67 -8.55 0.01
N ALA A 360 1.28 -8.09 -1.09
CA ALA A 360 0.72 -7.01 -1.91
C ALA A 360 -0.56 -7.45 -2.66
N HIS A 361 -0.64 -8.71 -3.09
CA HIS A 361 -1.85 -9.29 -3.66
C HIS A 361 -2.97 -9.39 -2.63
N GLU A 362 -2.69 -9.92 -1.43
CA GLU A 362 -3.70 -10.03 -0.37
C GLU A 362 -4.19 -8.66 0.12
N ALA A 363 -3.29 -7.68 0.23
CA ALA A 363 -3.66 -6.30 0.53
C ALA A 363 -4.55 -5.70 -0.57
N HIS A 364 -4.25 -5.96 -1.84
CA HIS A 364 -5.10 -5.55 -2.95
C HIS A 364 -6.49 -6.20 -2.87
N LEU A 365 -6.57 -7.50 -2.62
CA LEU A 365 -7.85 -8.21 -2.45
C LEU A 365 -8.64 -7.70 -1.24
N ALA A 366 -7.98 -7.37 -0.13
CA ALA A 366 -8.61 -6.76 1.04
C ALA A 366 -9.16 -5.37 0.71
N ALA A 367 -8.38 -4.53 0.03
CA ALA A 367 -8.81 -3.21 -0.42
C ALA A 367 -9.97 -3.29 -1.42
N GLU A 368 -9.94 -4.23 -2.36
CA GLU A 368 -11.04 -4.47 -3.30
C GLU A 368 -12.29 -4.97 -2.58
N ARG A 369 -12.16 -5.88 -1.60
CA ARG A 369 -13.28 -6.33 -0.75
C ARG A 369 -13.91 -5.15 -0.01
N LYS A 370 -13.08 -4.31 0.63
CA LYS A 370 -13.53 -3.09 1.32
C LYS A 370 -14.23 -2.13 0.35
N ARG A 371 -13.63 -1.88 -0.82
CA ARG A 371 -14.22 -1.01 -1.86
C ARG A 371 -15.55 -1.55 -2.36
N LYS A 372 -15.66 -2.85 -2.66
CA LYS A 372 -16.92 -3.50 -3.09
C LYS A 372 -17.98 -3.42 -2.00
N ALA A 373 -17.60 -3.64 -0.73
CA ALA A 373 -18.50 -3.49 0.41
C ALA A 373 -19.06 -2.06 0.52
N ILE A 374 -18.20 -1.04 0.44
CA ILE A 374 -18.62 0.37 0.45
C ILE A 374 -19.50 0.70 -0.74
N LEU A 375 -19.10 0.32 -1.97
CA LEU A 375 -19.88 0.60 -3.17
C LEU A 375 -21.29 0.00 -3.11
N ALA A 376 -21.42 -1.20 -2.55
CA ALA A 376 -22.71 -1.85 -2.38
C ALA A 376 -23.61 -1.16 -1.33
N ARG A 377 -23.04 -0.34 -0.44
CA ARG A 377 -23.76 0.50 0.54
C ARG A 377 -24.25 1.82 -0.05
N ILE A 378 -23.70 2.29 -1.17
CA ILE A 378 -24.06 3.60 -1.71
C ILE A 378 -25.51 3.59 -2.21
N VAL A 379 -26.33 4.47 -1.64
CA VAL A 379 -27.71 4.75 -2.08
C VAL A 379 -27.73 5.96 -3.01
N ASP A 380 -26.90 6.96 -2.74
CA ASP A 380 -26.73 8.13 -3.60
C ASP A 380 -25.35 8.74 -3.38
N ARG A 381 -24.79 9.42 -4.39
CA ARG A 381 -23.47 10.04 -4.29
C ARG A 381 -23.39 11.26 -5.18
N VAL A 382 -22.81 12.34 -4.64
CA VAL A 382 -22.41 13.51 -5.42
C VAL A 382 -20.98 13.31 -5.92
N ASP A 383 -20.80 13.35 -7.23
CA ASP A 383 -19.49 13.42 -7.86
C ASP A 383 -19.06 14.89 -7.88
N ILE A 384 -18.31 15.30 -6.86
CA ILE A 384 -17.91 16.71 -6.65
C ILE A 384 -17.14 17.23 -7.87
N GLY A 385 -17.44 18.45 -8.30
CA GLY A 385 -16.85 19.10 -9.48
C GLY A 385 -17.39 18.64 -10.83
N ASN A 386 -18.17 17.55 -10.89
CA ASN A 386 -18.92 17.20 -12.09
C ASN A 386 -20.21 18.04 -12.15
N GLY A 387 -20.28 18.95 -13.12
CA GLY A 387 -21.38 19.92 -13.23
C GLY A 387 -22.77 19.29 -13.39
N GLU A 388 -22.87 18.15 -14.07
CA GLU A 388 -24.14 17.43 -14.22
C GLU A 388 -24.57 16.76 -12.90
N SER A 389 -23.63 16.09 -12.23
CA SER A 389 -23.87 15.47 -10.94
C SER A 389 -24.29 16.51 -9.90
N GLU A 390 -23.51 17.58 -9.72
CA GLU A 390 -23.82 18.62 -8.74
C GLU A 390 -25.15 19.32 -9.03
N LYS A 391 -25.48 19.55 -10.31
CA LYS A 391 -26.78 20.10 -10.71
C LYS A 391 -27.94 19.14 -10.41
N SER A 392 -27.77 17.84 -10.69
CA SER A 392 -28.79 16.82 -10.41
C SER A 392 -29.06 16.64 -8.92
N HIS A 393 -28.07 16.96 -8.07
CA HIS A 393 -28.16 17.01 -6.62
C HIS A 393 -28.55 18.38 -6.07
N ASN A 394 -29.06 19.30 -6.91
CA ASN A 394 -29.54 20.62 -6.49
C ASN A 394 -28.52 21.39 -5.64
N LEU A 395 -27.28 21.53 -6.14
CA LEU A 395 -26.26 22.34 -5.49
C LEU A 395 -26.78 23.76 -5.21
N GLN A 396 -26.74 24.16 -3.94
CA GLN A 396 -26.99 25.54 -3.49
C GLN A 396 -25.84 26.00 -2.61
N GLY A 397 -25.66 27.31 -2.46
CA GLY A 397 -24.69 27.83 -1.52
C GLY A 397 -24.42 29.32 -1.66
N SER A 398 -23.63 29.84 -0.72
CA SER A 398 -23.13 31.21 -0.70
C SER A 398 -21.61 31.20 -0.52
N GLY A 399 -20.91 31.98 -1.34
CA GLY A 399 -19.46 32.06 -1.33
C GLY A 399 -18.75 30.77 -1.75
N THR A 400 -19.37 29.95 -2.61
CA THR A 400 -18.84 28.64 -3.00
C THR A 400 -17.70 28.75 -4.02
N ARG A 401 -16.74 27.82 -3.95
CA ARG A 401 -15.64 27.67 -4.91
C ARG A 401 -15.41 26.20 -5.20
N SER A 402 -14.79 25.91 -6.33
CA SER A 402 -14.37 24.56 -6.69
C SER A 402 -13.01 24.59 -7.37
N GLY A 403 -12.32 23.45 -7.36
CA GLY A 403 -11.01 23.29 -7.96
C GLY A 403 -10.59 21.83 -8.03
N GLN A 404 -9.31 21.60 -8.29
CA GLN A 404 -8.68 20.29 -8.36
C GLN A 404 -7.52 20.22 -7.36
N HIS A 405 -7.33 19.07 -6.73
CA HIS A 405 -6.17 18.78 -5.87
C HIS A 405 -5.86 17.29 -5.94
N GLN A 406 -4.61 16.92 -6.20
CA GLN A 406 -4.16 15.53 -6.32
C GLN A 406 -5.05 14.68 -7.25
N GLY A 407 -5.49 15.25 -8.38
CA GLY A 407 -6.35 14.59 -9.36
C GLY A 407 -7.81 14.40 -8.95
N ARG A 408 -8.26 14.98 -7.83
CA ARG A 408 -9.65 14.98 -7.39
C ARG A 408 -10.22 16.40 -7.35
N ALA A 409 -11.45 16.53 -7.81
CA ALA A 409 -12.19 17.76 -7.68
C ALA A 409 -12.64 17.98 -6.24
N TRP A 410 -12.70 19.25 -5.83
CA TRP A 410 -13.21 19.65 -4.52
C TRP A 410 -14.20 20.81 -4.61
N ARG A 411 -15.01 20.94 -3.55
CA ARG A 411 -15.85 22.10 -3.30
C ARG A 411 -15.68 22.62 -1.88
N ASP A 412 -15.67 23.95 -1.75
CA ASP A 412 -15.69 24.65 -0.47
C ASP A 412 -16.55 25.91 -0.53
N ALA A 413 -16.71 26.57 0.61
CA ALA A 413 -17.24 27.91 0.71
C ALA A 413 -16.32 28.77 1.58
N GLY A 414 -16.21 30.05 1.22
CA GLY A 414 -15.42 31.06 1.92
C GLY A 414 -15.85 31.26 3.39
N ALA A 415 -15.18 32.17 4.11
CA ALA A 415 -15.42 32.40 5.53
C ALA A 415 -16.91 32.71 5.83
N GLY A 416 -17.55 31.90 6.70
CA GLY A 416 -18.98 31.99 7.02
C GLY A 416 -19.94 31.59 5.89
N GLY A 417 -19.41 31.15 4.74
CA GLY A 417 -20.17 30.63 3.62
C GLY A 417 -20.69 29.22 3.86
N TRP A 418 -21.51 28.74 2.94
CA TRP A 418 -22.09 27.40 3.01
C TRP A 418 -22.41 26.85 1.63
N PHE A 419 -22.57 25.54 1.54
CA PHE A 419 -23.15 24.88 0.37
C PHE A 419 -23.90 23.63 0.77
N SER A 420 -24.83 23.17 -0.07
CA SER A 420 -25.65 22.00 0.19
C SER A 420 -25.97 21.18 -1.05
N TYR A 421 -26.29 19.90 -0.83
CA TYR A 421 -26.78 18.96 -1.83
C TYR A 421 -28.03 18.24 -1.32
N ALA A 422 -28.93 17.88 -2.24
CA ALA A 422 -30.07 17.02 -1.97
C ALA A 422 -29.73 15.56 -2.33
N LEU A 423 -29.50 14.73 -1.32
CA LEU A 423 -29.16 13.31 -1.46
C LEU A 423 -30.39 12.42 -1.24
N LYS A 424 -30.55 11.38 -2.06
CA LYS A 424 -31.58 10.36 -1.84
C LYS A 424 -31.28 9.55 -0.59
N VAL A 425 -32.34 9.21 0.13
CA VAL A 425 -32.30 8.37 1.33
C VAL A 425 -33.36 7.27 1.23
N LEU A 426 -33.19 6.22 2.03
CA LEU A 426 -34.21 5.19 2.19
C LEU A 426 -35.09 5.54 3.41
N PRO A 427 -36.42 5.57 3.27
CA PRO A 427 -37.34 6.14 4.26
C PRO A 427 -37.59 5.26 5.50
N ASP A 428 -37.14 4.02 5.48
CA ASP A 428 -37.53 2.96 6.41
C ASP A 428 -36.37 2.48 7.28
N ARG A 429 -35.19 3.11 7.18
CA ARG A 429 -33.96 2.61 7.78
C ARG A 429 -32.98 3.70 8.19
N ALA A 430 -32.04 3.30 9.05
CA ALA A 430 -30.87 4.10 9.38
C ALA A 430 -29.96 4.23 8.15
N MET A 431 -29.28 5.36 8.08
CA MET A 431 -28.44 5.74 6.95
C MET A 431 -27.20 6.44 7.51
N THR A 432 -26.11 6.37 6.77
CA THR A 432 -24.83 6.98 7.13
C THR A 432 -24.42 7.97 6.04
N LEU A 433 -24.11 9.21 6.41
CA LEU A 433 -23.54 10.19 5.51
C LEU A 433 -22.01 10.05 5.53
N GLN A 434 -21.39 9.77 4.39
CA GLN A 434 -19.94 9.76 4.25
C GLN A 434 -19.48 11.00 3.50
N CYS A 435 -18.47 11.69 4.05
CA CYS A 435 -17.79 12.81 3.39
C CYS A 435 -16.29 12.50 3.26
N THR A 436 -15.69 12.87 2.13
CA THR A 436 -14.23 12.74 1.92
C THR A 436 -13.56 14.10 2.00
N TYR A 437 -12.45 14.18 2.74
CA TYR A 437 -11.65 15.40 2.92
C TYR A 437 -10.18 15.17 2.58
N TRP A 438 -9.42 16.26 2.45
CA TRP A 438 -7.96 16.22 2.35
C TRP A 438 -7.33 16.41 3.72
N GLY A 439 -6.49 15.48 4.17
CA GLY A 439 -5.96 15.52 5.52
C GLY A 439 -4.85 16.55 5.73
N GLY A 440 -4.37 17.23 4.68
CA GLY A 440 -3.48 18.38 4.79
C GLY A 440 -4.19 19.75 4.91
N ASP A 441 -5.53 19.79 4.92
CA ASP A 441 -6.27 21.06 5.09
C ASP A 441 -6.07 21.65 6.48
N ILE A 442 -5.84 22.97 6.58
CA ILE A 442 -5.56 23.68 7.83
C ILE A 442 -6.58 24.80 8.07
N GLY A 443 -6.98 25.00 9.33
CA GLY A 443 -7.75 26.17 9.75
C GLY A 443 -9.22 26.19 9.33
N ARG A 444 -9.82 25.03 9.01
CA ARG A 444 -11.24 24.95 8.64
C ARG A 444 -12.06 24.38 9.79
N THR A 445 -13.09 25.10 10.20
CA THR A 445 -14.11 24.67 11.17
C THR A 445 -15.51 24.97 10.64
N PHE A 446 -16.33 23.93 10.51
CA PHE A 446 -17.67 24.05 9.94
C PHE A 446 -18.61 22.97 10.47
N ASP A 447 -19.91 23.22 10.40
CA ASP A 447 -20.93 22.24 10.76
C ASP A 447 -21.41 21.48 9.52
N VAL A 448 -21.68 20.19 9.71
CA VAL A 448 -22.42 19.34 8.78
C VAL A 448 -23.84 19.23 9.31
N LEU A 449 -24.81 19.67 8.51
CA LEU A 449 -26.23 19.65 8.82
C LEU A 449 -27.00 18.77 7.84
N VAL A 450 -28.00 18.07 8.36
CA VAL A 450 -28.95 17.28 7.58
C VAL A 450 -30.34 17.81 7.85
N ASP A 451 -30.99 18.38 6.82
CA ASP A 451 -32.25 19.14 6.94
C ASP A 451 -32.20 20.18 8.07
N GLU A 452 -31.14 21.00 8.08
CA GLU A 452 -30.84 22.05 9.08
C GLU A 452 -30.60 21.55 10.53
N GLN A 453 -30.65 20.23 10.78
CA GLN A 453 -30.24 19.65 12.05
C GLN A 453 -28.73 19.37 12.03
N LYS A 454 -28.00 19.93 13.00
CA LYS A 454 -26.55 19.70 13.11
C LYS A 454 -26.25 18.23 13.42
N THR A 455 -25.51 17.58 12.53
CA THR A 455 -25.04 16.21 12.69
C THR A 455 -23.66 16.17 13.32
N ALA A 456 -22.74 17.05 12.88
CA ALA A 456 -21.38 17.11 13.41
C ALA A 456 -20.77 18.50 13.22
N THR A 457 -19.71 18.78 14.00
CA THR A 457 -18.79 19.91 13.74
C THR A 457 -17.45 19.31 13.29
N VAL A 458 -16.98 19.71 12.12
CA VAL A 458 -15.74 19.25 11.50
C VAL A 458 -14.65 20.28 11.73
N LYS A 459 -13.46 19.82 12.11
CA LYS A 459 -12.24 20.62 12.20
C LYS A 459 -11.15 20.00 11.33
N LEU A 460 -10.81 20.66 10.24
CA LEU A 460 -9.68 20.30 9.37
C LEU A 460 -8.47 21.16 9.75
N ASN A 461 -7.49 20.51 10.37
CA ASN A 461 -6.26 21.10 10.88
C ASN A 461 -5.09 20.11 10.76
N ASN A 462 -4.76 19.73 9.53
CA ASN A 462 -3.71 18.77 9.19
C ASN A 462 -3.95 17.37 9.81
N ASN A 463 -5.20 16.89 9.78
CA ASN A 463 -5.64 15.69 10.48
C ASN A 463 -4.94 14.41 9.99
N VAL A 464 -4.71 14.30 8.68
CA VAL A 464 -4.14 13.11 8.03
C VAL A 464 -3.23 13.55 6.87
N PRO A 465 -2.04 14.11 7.17
CA PRO A 465 -1.25 14.84 6.18
C PRO A 465 -0.90 13.96 4.96
N GLY A 466 -1.12 14.48 3.76
CA GLY A 466 -0.70 13.81 2.52
C GLY A 466 -1.69 12.79 1.93
N GLU A 467 -2.83 12.55 2.57
CA GLU A 467 -3.85 11.64 2.03
C GLU A 467 -5.29 12.16 2.12
N PHE A 468 -6.15 11.56 1.30
CA PHE A 468 -7.60 11.73 1.43
C PHE A 468 -8.11 10.79 2.51
N PHE A 469 -9.06 11.26 3.32
CA PHE A 469 -9.69 10.44 4.35
C PHE A 469 -11.20 10.63 4.36
N GLU A 470 -11.92 9.55 4.67
CA GLU A 470 -13.37 9.57 4.81
C GLU A 470 -13.79 9.77 6.28
N VAL A 471 -14.88 10.50 6.47
CA VAL A 471 -15.58 10.63 7.75
C VAL A 471 -17.02 10.20 7.55
N GLU A 472 -17.46 9.24 8.36
CA GLU A 472 -18.85 8.77 8.39
C GLU A 472 -19.61 9.43 9.53
N TYR A 473 -20.80 9.94 9.23
CA TYR A 473 -21.73 10.54 10.17
C TYR A 473 -23.02 9.72 10.18
N GLU A 474 -23.25 9.00 11.27
CA GLU A 474 -24.49 8.25 11.47
C GLU A 474 -25.68 9.22 11.55
N LEU A 475 -26.70 8.98 10.75
CA LEU A 475 -27.93 9.77 10.78
C LEU A 475 -28.95 9.06 11.68
N PRO A 476 -29.52 9.74 12.68
CA PRO A 476 -30.56 9.13 13.49
C PRO A 476 -31.75 8.75 12.60
N PRO A 477 -32.48 7.65 12.89
CA PRO A 477 -33.60 7.20 12.04
C PRO A 477 -34.66 8.28 11.82
N THR A 478 -34.81 9.23 12.74
CA THR A 478 -35.71 10.38 12.62
C THR A 478 -35.32 11.34 11.49
N SER A 479 -34.05 11.41 11.09
CA SER A 479 -33.59 12.29 10.01
C SER A 479 -34.04 11.81 8.64
N THR A 480 -34.23 10.50 8.44
CA THR A 480 -34.57 9.89 7.14
C THR A 480 -35.97 9.29 7.08
N ARG A 481 -36.63 9.03 8.22
CA ARG A 481 -37.93 8.35 8.28
C ARG A 481 -38.98 9.02 7.39
N GLY A 482 -39.55 8.25 6.46
CA GLY A 482 -40.60 8.71 5.53
C GLY A 482 -40.12 9.62 4.40
N LYS A 483 -38.83 9.95 4.31
CA LYS A 483 -38.27 10.86 3.31
C LYS A 483 -37.64 10.10 2.14
N LYS A 484 -37.70 10.70 0.95
CA LYS A 484 -37.00 10.19 -0.26
C LYS A 484 -35.66 10.89 -0.50
N LYS A 485 -35.49 12.10 0.04
CA LYS A 485 -34.27 12.90 -0.03
C LYS A 485 -34.09 13.68 1.27
N VAL A 486 -32.86 14.03 1.59
CA VAL A 486 -32.49 14.98 2.65
C VAL A 486 -31.50 16.00 2.09
N THR A 487 -31.48 17.19 2.68
CA THR A 487 -30.52 18.25 2.34
C THR A 487 -29.31 18.11 3.25
N VAL A 488 -28.14 17.82 2.67
CA VAL A 488 -26.86 17.83 3.38
C VAL A 488 -26.18 19.16 3.13
N LYS A 489 -25.90 19.90 4.20
CA LYS A 489 -25.34 21.26 4.16
C LYS A 489 -24.07 21.33 4.97
N LEU A 490 -23.03 21.93 4.40
CA LEU A 490 -21.79 22.28 5.09
C LEU A 490 -21.79 23.79 5.32
N GLN A 491 -21.66 24.21 6.58
CA GLN A 491 -21.79 25.62 6.97
C GLN A 491 -20.61 26.09 7.81
N GLY A 492 -19.88 27.09 7.30
CA GLY A 492 -18.69 27.62 7.94
C GLY A 492 -19.05 28.34 9.23
N HIS A 493 -18.27 28.12 10.29
CA HIS A 493 -18.35 28.99 11.46
C HIS A 493 -17.92 30.42 11.09
N PRO A 494 -18.32 31.46 11.86
CA PRO A 494 -17.89 32.84 11.59
C PRO A 494 -16.36 32.94 11.43
N GLY A 495 -15.89 33.55 10.34
CA GLY A 495 -14.46 33.68 10.02
C GLY A 495 -13.79 32.41 9.51
N SER A 496 -14.51 31.30 9.38
CA SER A 496 -13.99 29.99 9.01
C SER A 496 -14.66 29.45 7.74
N MET A 497 -13.91 28.71 6.94
CA MET A 497 -14.38 28.11 5.68
C MET A 497 -15.13 26.79 5.91
N ALA A 498 -16.13 26.52 5.07
CA ALA A 498 -16.80 25.22 4.99
C ALA A 498 -16.25 24.36 3.86
N GLY A 499 -16.09 23.06 4.09
CA GLY A 499 -15.69 22.11 3.06
C GLY A 499 -14.17 22.02 2.89
N GLY A 500 -13.72 21.91 1.64
CA GLY A 500 -12.60 21.01 1.31
C GLY A 500 -13.13 19.60 1.03
N LEU A 501 -14.34 19.52 0.47
CA LEU A 501 -15.09 18.28 0.27
C LEU A 501 -14.72 17.67 -1.09
N PHE A 502 -14.25 16.42 -1.08
CA PHE A 502 -13.81 15.66 -2.27
C PHE A 502 -14.74 14.50 -2.62
N GLY A 503 -15.78 14.27 -1.81
CA GLY A 503 -16.76 13.21 -2.00
C GLY A 503 -17.88 13.34 -0.98
N CYS A 504 -19.11 13.05 -1.38
CA CYS A 504 -20.28 13.05 -0.51
C CYS A 504 -21.22 11.91 -0.92
N ALA A 505 -21.41 10.92 -0.05
CA ALA A 505 -22.21 9.74 -0.33
C ALA A 505 -23.20 9.47 0.81
N MET A 506 -24.40 9.07 0.44
CA MET A 506 -25.39 8.51 1.34
C MET A 506 -25.29 6.99 1.30
N LEU A 507 -25.01 6.38 2.44
CA LEU A 507 -24.81 4.95 2.59
C LEU A 507 -25.98 4.32 3.34
N LYS A 508 -26.45 3.16 2.89
CA LYS A 508 -27.18 2.23 3.76
C LYS A 508 -26.17 1.49 4.66
N ASP A 509 -26.62 1.06 5.83
CA ASP A 509 -25.76 0.33 6.76
C ASP A 509 -25.38 -1.07 6.22
N GLU A 510 -24.27 -1.63 6.70
CA GLU A 510 -23.60 -2.82 6.15
C GLU A 510 -24.43 -4.11 6.16
N ASP A 511 -25.45 -4.20 7.00
CA ASP A 511 -26.11 -5.44 7.41
C ASP A 511 -27.02 -6.11 6.35
N GLU A 512 -27.16 -5.55 5.15
CA GLU A 512 -28.09 -6.09 4.12
C GLU A 512 -27.46 -6.53 2.80
N ILE A 513 -26.19 -6.23 2.51
CA ILE A 513 -25.56 -6.64 1.23
C ILE A 513 -25.12 -8.10 1.28
N ALA A 514 -24.65 -8.56 2.45
CA ALA A 514 -24.57 -9.96 2.76
C ALA A 514 -25.91 -10.34 3.39
N GLY A 515 -26.60 -11.38 2.92
CA GLY A 515 -27.80 -11.92 3.57
C GLY A 515 -27.55 -12.50 4.99
N ASN A 516 -26.56 -11.98 5.72
CA ASN A 516 -26.20 -12.33 7.08
C ASN A 516 -26.85 -11.33 8.05
N LYS A 517 -27.90 -11.79 8.72
CA LYS A 517 -28.55 -11.11 9.86
C LYS A 517 -27.65 -11.05 11.11
N SER A 518 -26.44 -10.49 11.05
CA SER A 518 -25.64 -10.28 12.26
C SER A 518 -24.58 -9.18 12.14
N ASN A 519 -24.97 -7.91 12.31
CA ASN A 519 -24.21 -6.93 13.08
C ASN A 519 -25.09 -5.76 13.53
N ALA A 520 -26.07 -6.08 14.38
CA ALA A 520 -26.52 -5.12 15.39
C ALA A 520 -25.29 -4.51 16.07
N LYS A 521 -25.29 -3.17 16.26
CA LYS A 521 -24.36 -2.38 17.12
C LYS A 521 -23.57 -3.28 18.08
N ARG A 522 -22.24 -3.17 18.12
CA ARG A 522 -21.42 -4.02 19.00
C ARG A 522 -21.31 -3.39 20.39
N ALA A 523 -21.50 -4.19 21.42
CA ALA A 523 -21.24 -3.83 22.82
C ALA A 523 -20.04 -4.64 23.33
N TYR A 524 -19.45 -4.18 24.43
CA TYR A 524 -18.42 -4.90 25.16
C TYR A 524 -19.03 -5.45 26.44
N LEU A 525 -18.68 -6.70 26.77
CA LEU A 525 -18.95 -7.30 28.07
C LEU A 525 -17.63 -7.44 28.82
N PHE A 526 -17.68 -7.24 30.13
CA PHE A 526 -16.58 -7.46 31.05
C PHE A 526 -16.98 -8.54 32.03
N THR A 527 -16.14 -9.57 32.15
CA THR A 527 -16.30 -10.63 33.14
C THR A 527 -15.60 -10.23 34.43
N SER A 528 -16.18 -10.60 35.58
CA SER A 528 -15.57 -10.33 36.87
C SER A 528 -16.11 -11.26 37.95
N PHE A 529 -15.50 -11.21 39.12
CA PHE A 529 -16.00 -11.80 40.35
C PHE A 529 -16.05 -10.75 41.47
N ARG A 530 -16.63 -11.10 42.63
CA ARG A 530 -16.65 -10.27 43.83
C ARG A 530 -15.95 -11.00 44.98
N GLY A 531 -15.45 -10.24 45.97
CA GLY A 531 -14.77 -10.82 47.13
C GLY A 531 -13.56 -11.66 46.75
N ASN A 532 -13.59 -12.95 47.08
CA ASN A 532 -12.60 -13.95 46.71
C ASN A 532 -13.14 -14.96 45.66
N GLY A 533 -14.29 -14.69 45.05
CA GLY A 533 -14.91 -15.51 44.01
C GLY A 533 -15.94 -16.51 44.53
N GLU A 534 -16.49 -16.30 45.73
CA GLU A 534 -17.45 -17.20 46.37
C GLU A 534 -18.84 -17.18 45.72
N ASP A 535 -19.24 -16.06 45.12
CA ASP A 535 -20.59 -15.86 44.58
C ASP A 535 -20.71 -16.31 43.12
N GLY A 536 -19.75 -15.96 42.27
CA GLY A 536 -19.62 -16.47 40.91
C GLY A 536 -19.35 -15.41 39.85
N LEU A 537 -19.80 -15.71 38.62
CA LEU A 537 -19.63 -14.85 37.44
C LEU A 537 -20.52 -13.61 37.53
N HIS A 538 -19.90 -12.44 37.43
CA HIS A 538 -20.56 -11.15 37.21
C HIS A 538 -20.19 -10.59 35.84
N LEU A 539 -21.16 -9.94 35.20
CA LEU A 539 -20.99 -9.30 33.91
C LEU A 539 -21.31 -7.81 34.00
N ALA A 540 -20.48 -6.98 33.38
CA ALA A 540 -20.76 -5.58 33.13
C ALA A 540 -20.70 -5.30 31.62
N TYR A 541 -21.36 -4.25 31.15
CA TYR A 541 -21.36 -3.89 29.74
C TYR A 541 -20.93 -2.44 29.50
N SER A 542 -20.40 -2.19 28.30
CA SER A 542 -20.05 -0.85 27.82
C SER A 542 -20.29 -0.75 26.31
N TYR A 543 -20.65 0.45 25.84
CA TYR A 543 -20.72 0.75 24.40
C TYR A 543 -19.49 1.49 23.88
N ASP A 544 -18.72 2.13 24.77
CA ASP A 544 -17.58 2.99 24.41
C ASP A 544 -16.24 2.48 24.96
N GLY A 545 -16.25 1.46 25.81
CA GLY A 545 -15.09 0.91 26.52
C GLY A 545 -14.67 1.71 27.75
N TYR A 546 -15.21 2.91 27.98
CA TYR A 546 -14.83 3.77 29.11
C TYR A 546 -15.86 3.76 30.23
N ARG A 547 -17.15 3.63 29.90
CA ARG A 547 -18.24 3.60 30.89
C ARG A 547 -18.83 2.21 30.97
N TRP A 548 -18.63 1.56 32.10
CA TRP A 548 -19.08 0.20 32.36
C TRP A 548 -20.25 0.18 33.34
N THR A 549 -21.34 -0.47 32.94
CA THR A 549 -22.55 -0.64 33.74
C THR A 549 -22.69 -2.08 34.20
N ASP A 550 -22.83 -2.28 35.51
CA ASP A 550 -23.01 -3.60 36.11
C ASP A 550 -24.39 -4.18 35.76
N LEU A 551 -24.46 -5.47 35.40
CA LEU A 551 -25.74 -6.18 35.24
C LEU A 551 -26.34 -6.62 36.59
N ASN A 552 -25.63 -6.41 37.71
CA ASN A 552 -26.11 -6.53 39.09
C ASN A 552 -26.72 -7.90 39.44
N ARG A 553 -26.15 -8.99 38.90
CA ARG A 553 -26.55 -10.36 39.24
C ARG A 553 -25.42 -11.37 39.03
N VAL A 554 -25.55 -12.51 39.70
CA VAL A 554 -24.66 -13.67 39.52
C VAL A 554 -25.20 -14.54 38.37
N PHE A 555 -24.37 -14.73 37.34
CA PHE A 555 -24.72 -15.53 36.14
C PHE A 555 -24.39 -17.01 36.27
N LEU A 556 -23.35 -17.34 37.04
CA LEU A 556 -22.98 -18.73 37.31
C LEU A 556 -22.21 -18.84 38.64
N SER A 557 -22.77 -19.55 39.61
CA SER A 557 -22.07 -19.83 40.87
C SER A 557 -21.15 -21.05 40.77
N PRO A 558 -19.94 -21.03 41.36
CA PRO A 558 -18.99 -22.14 41.31
C PRO A 558 -19.49 -23.38 42.07
N LYS A 559 -19.36 -24.56 41.46
CA LYS A 559 -19.73 -25.85 42.06
C LYS A 559 -18.59 -26.85 42.11
N ILE A 560 -17.51 -26.58 41.36
CA ILE A 560 -16.36 -27.47 41.16
C ILE A 560 -15.10 -26.93 41.84
N GLY A 561 -14.09 -27.79 41.98
CA GLY A 561 -12.89 -27.51 42.76
C GLY A 561 -13.12 -27.74 44.25
N LYS A 562 -12.02 -27.90 44.98
CA LYS A 562 -12.08 -28.15 46.45
C LYS A 562 -12.58 -26.92 47.18
N SER A 563 -12.18 -25.74 46.71
CA SER A 563 -12.50 -24.45 47.32
C SER A 563 -13.83 -23.87 46.80
N LYS A 564 -14.35 -24.38 45.68
CA LYS A 564 -15.56 -23.90 45.00
C LYS A 564 -15.54 -22.38 44.78
N LEU A 565 -14.43 -21.87 44.25
CA LEU A 565 -14.27 -20.46 43.89
C LEU A 565 -14.39 -20.27 42.37
N MET A 566 -14.83 -19.08 41.97
CA MET A 566 -14.74 -18.58 40.60
C MET A 566 -13.93 -17.30 40.60
N ARG A 567 -12.61 -17.45 40.42
CA ARG A 567 -11.70 -16.31 40.29
C ARG A 567 -11.25 -16.17 38.84
N ASP A 568 -11.03 -14.92 38.45
CA ASP A 568 -10.41 -14.56 37.18
C ASP A 568 -11.14 -15.19 35.96
N PRO A 569 -12.48 -15.04 35.84
CA PRO A 569 -13.23 -15.71 34.79
C PRO A 569 -12.90 -15.10 33.42
N CYS A 570 -12.50 -15.94 32.46
CA CYS A 570 -12.25 -15.57 31.08
C CYS A 570 -13.33 -16.15 30.17
N ILE A 571 -13.98 -15.31 29.35
CA ILE A 571 -14.97 -15.76 28.35
C ILE A 571 -14.56 -15.33 26.95
N ILE A 572 -14.61 -16.26 26.00
CA ILE A 572 -14.56 -15.96 24.56
C ILE A 572 -15.76 -16.54 23.83
N GLN A 573 -16.03 -16.05 22.62
CA GLN A 573 -16.95 -16.68 21.69
C GLN A 573 -16.18 -17.48 20.64
N GLY A 574 -16.44 -18.78 20.55
CA GLY A 574 -15.91 -19.67 19.54
C GLY A 574 -16.52 -19.42 18.15
N PRO A 575 -15.92 -19.99 17.08
CA PRO A 575 -16.37 -19.82 15.70
C PRO A 575 -17.78 -20.38 15.44
N ASP A 576 -18.28 -21.28 16.29
CA ASP A 576 -19.62 -21.85 16.24
C ASP A 576 -20.67 -21.03 17.02
N GLY A 577 -20.27 -19.84 17.50
CA GLY A 577 -21.08 -18.94 18.31
C GLY A 577 -21.22 -19.35 19.78
N THR A 578 -20.60 -20.44 20.23
CA THR A 578 -20.61 -20.85 21.64
C THR A 578 -19.70 -19.96 22.48
N PHE A 579 -20.18 -19.53 23.64
CA PHE A 579 -19.35 -18.88 24.64
C PHE A 579 -18.66 -19.94 25.51
N HIS A 580 -17.34 -19.87 25.61
CA HIS A 580 -16.52 -20.76 26.43
C HIS A 580 -15.94 -19.97 27.59
N MET A 581 -16.05 -20.51 28.80
CA MET A 581 -15.54 -19.89 30.02
C MET A 581 -14.52 -20.78 30.71
N VAL A 582 -13.41 -20.19 31.13
CA VAL A 582 -12.43 -20.81 32.05
C VAL A 582 -12.21 -19.92 33.28
N TRP A 583 -11.86 -20.51 34.43
CA TRP A 583 -11.63 -19.76 35.68
C TRP A 583 -10.76 -20.53 36.68
N THR A 584 -10.21 -19.83 37.67
CA THR A 584 -9.48 -20.42 38.81
C THR A 584 -10.44 -20.94 39.88
N THR A 585 -10.33 -22.24 40.23
CA THR A 585 -11.23 -22.93 41.17
C THR A 585 -10.82 -22.85 42.64
N GLY A 586 -9.56 -22.51 42.91
CA GLY A 586 -9.01 -22.42 44.26
C GLY A 586 -7.52 -22.02 44.28
N TRP A 587 -7.02 -21.70 45.49
CA TRP A 587 -5.64 -21.24 45.68
C TRP A 587 -4.58 -22.33 45.46
N TRP A 588 -4.91 -23.58 45.80
CA TRP A 588 -3.95 -24.70 45.83
C TRP A 588 -4.44 -25.91 45.02
N GLU A 589 -4.89 -25.64 43.79
CA GLU A 589 -5.51 -26.62 42.91
C GLU A 589 -4.75 -26.72 41.58
N LYS A 590 -4.64 -27.94 41.04
CA LYS A 590 -3.89 -28.27 39.81
C LYS A 590 -4.75 -28.25 38.53
N GLY A 591 -5.96 -27.73 38.65
CA GLY A 591 -6.94 -27.69 37.59
C GLY A 591 -7.61 -26.33 37.50
N ILE A 592 -8.40 -26.17 36.45
CA ILE A 592 -9.19 -24.98 36.15
C ILE A 592 -10.64 -25.39 35.96
N GLY A 593 -11.56 -24.44 36.10
CA GLY A 593 -12.95 -24.66 35.78
C GLY A 593 -13.21 -24.42 34.30
N TYR A 594 -14.18 -25.15 33.74
CA TYR A 594 -14.69 -24.96 32.40
C TYR A 594 -16.22 -25.07 32.37
N ALA A 595 -16.86 -24.19 31.61
CA ALA A 595 -18.28 -24.26 31.25
C ALA A 595 -18.50 -23.55 29.93
N HIS A 596 -19.59 -23.86 29.23
CA HIS A 596 -19.97 -23.19 27.99
C HIS A 596 -21.44 -22.80 27.98
N SER A 597 -21.79 -21.83 27.14
CA SER A 597 -23.15 -21.32 26.99
C SER A 597 -23.42 -20.87 25.55
N LYS A 598 -24.66 -20.94 25.10
CA LYS A 598 -25.09 -20.37 23.81
C LYS A 598 -25.64 -18.94 23.94
N ASP A 599 -25.92 -18.49 25.17
CA ASP A 599 -26.65 -17.24 25.43
C ASP A 599 -26.10 -16.43 26.63
N LEU A 600 -25.02 -16.89 27.28
CA LEU A 600 -24.42 -16.35 28.51
C LEU A 600 -25.31 -16.41 29.76
N VAL A 601 -26.44 -17.11 29.68
CA VAL A 601 -27.44 -17.25 30.75
C VAL A 601 -27.55 -18.72 31.15
N SER A 602 -27.78 -19.57 30.17
CA SER A 602 -27.91 -21.01 30.33
C SER A 602 -26.55 -21.64 30.16
N TRP A 603 -25.94 -22.06 31.26
CA TRP A 603 -24.61 -22.66 31.29
C TRP A 603 -24.67 -24.18 31.33
N SER A 604 -23.70 -24.82 30.68
CA SER A 604 -23.46 -26.26 30.76
C SER A 604 -23.14 -26.69 32.20
N GLU A 605 -23.13 -28.01 32.44
CA GLU A 605 -22.49 -28.54 33.63
C GLU A 605 -21.03 -28.06 33.70
N GLN A 606 -20.58 -27.70 34.90
CA GLN A 606 -19.21 -27.25 35.15
C GLN A 606 -18.28 -28.44 35.17
N LYS A 607 -17.15 -28.35 34.46
CA LYS A 607 -16.12 -29.39 34.42
C LYS A 607 -14.85 -28.90 35.10
N TYR A 608 -14.27 -29.75 35.94
CA TYR A 608 -12.93 -29.54 36.49
C TYR A 608 -11.90 -30.13 35.54
N VAL A 609 -11.08 -29.28 34.91
CA VAL A 609 -10.09 -29.67 33.91
C VAL A 609 -8.71 -29.73 34.56
N GLU A 610 -8.16 -30.93 34.67
CA GLU A 610 -6.85 -31.19 35.28
C GLU A 610 -5.68 -30.88 34.35
N VAL A 611 -5.34 -29.61 34.22
CA VAL A 611 -4.27 -29.17 33.29
C VAL A 611 -2.85 -29.43 33.81
N MET A 612 -2.65 -29.55 35.14
CA MET A 612 -1.33 -29.77 35.76
C MET A 612 -1.22 -31.04 36.60
N ALA A 613 -2.14 -32.01 36.46
CA ALA A 613 -2.12 -33.26 37.23
C ALA A 613 -0.83 -34.09 37.03
N HIS A 614 -0.21 -34.00 35.85
CA HIS A 614 1.04 -34.69 35.51
C HIS A 614 2.28 -34.11 36.21
N GLU A 615 2.18 -32.92 36.81
CA GLU A 615 3.27 -32.27 37.55
C GLU A 615 3.03 -32.42 39.07
N PRO A 616 3.76 -33.32 39.77
CA PRO A 616 3.49 -33.62 41.18
C PRO A 616 3.72 -32.43 42.10
N ASP A 617 4.68 -31.57 41.78
CA ASP A 617 5.06 -30.40 42.59
C ASP A 617 4.35 -29.11 42.17
N ALA A 618 3.47 -29.15 41.17
CA ALA A 618 2.67 -27.99 40.79
C ALA A 618 1.75 -27.58 41.94
N GLN A 619 1.82 -26.30 42.33
CA GLN A 619 1.06 -25.81 43.48
C GLN A 619 -0.31 -25.26 43.09
N ASN A 620 -0.45 -24.72 41.88
CA ASN A 620 -1.61 -23.92 41.50
C ASN A 620 -1.83 -23.82 39.98
N CYS A 621 -3.06 -23.46 39.58
CA CYS A 621 -3.42 -22.98 38.24
C CYS A 621 -4.21 -21.66 38.37
N TRP A 622 -3.53 -20.52 38.26
CA TRP A 622 -4.11 -19.19 38.50
C TRP A 622 -4.32 -18.39 37.23
N ALA A 623 -5.36 -17.54 37.25
CA ALA A 623 -5.75 -16.63 36.17
C ALA A 623 -5.75 -17.28 34.77
N PRO A 624 -6.53 -18.36 34.56
CA PRO A 624 -6.60 -18.97 33.26
C PRO A 624 -7.34 -18.07 32.27
N GLU A 625 -6.76 -17.92 31.09
CA GLU A 625 -7.41 -17.33 29.93
C GLU A 625 -7.52 -18.34 28.79
N VAL A 626 -8.48 -18.10 27.90
CA VAL A 626 -8.69 -18.89 26.69
C VAL A 626 -8.68 -17.97 25.48
N PHE A 627 -8.04 -18.41 24.40
CA PHE A 627 -7.99 -17.71 23.13
C PHE A 627 -8.22 -18.71 21.99
N TYR A 628 -8.93 -18.29 20.93
CA TYR A 628 -9.14 -19.13 19.74
C TYR A 628 -8.11 -18.79 18.66
N ASP A 629 -7.23 -19.73 18.37
CA ASP A 629 -6.25 -19.65 17.28
C ASP A 629 -6.92 -20.06 15.97
N GLU A 630 -7.36 -19.05 15.20
CA GLU A 630 -7.97 -19.24 13.89
C GLU A 630 -7.03 -19.89 12.86
N GLU A 631 -5.72 -19.68 12.99
CA GLU A 631 -4.73 -20.21 12.03
C GLU A 631 -4.65 -21.74 12.12
N LYS A 632 -4.73 -22.28 13.34
CA LYS A 632 -4.66 -23.72 13.60
C LYS A 632 -6.02 -24.37 13.88
N GLY A 633 -7.08 -23.57 13.96
CA GLY A 633 -8.43 -24.03 14.26
C GLY A 633 -8.51 -24.75 15.61
N GLN A 634 -7.95 -24.14 16.66
CA GLN A 634 -7.89 -24.72 18.02
C GLN A 634 -7.95 -23.62 19.08
N TYR A 635 -8.33 -23.98 20.30
CA TYR A 635 -8.24 -23.13 21.48
C TYR A 635 -6.89 -23.31 22.15
N ILE A 636 -6.30 -22.21 22.61
CA ILE A 636 -5.20 -22.19 23.57
C ILE A 636 -5.76 -21.75 24.92
N ILE A 637 -5.52 -22.54 25.95
CA ILE A 637 -5.85 -22.20 27.34
C ILE A 637 -4.54 -22.05 28.08
N PHE A 638 -4.34 -20.94 28.77
CA PHE A 638 -3.07 -20.62 29.41
C PHE A 638 -3.28 -20.02 30.80
N TRP A 639 -2.38 -20.32 31.72
CA TRP A 639 -2.51 -19.99 33.15
C TRP A 639 -1.13 -19.90 33.81
N ALA A 640 -1.08 -19.37 35.02
CA ALA A 640 0.13 -19.28 35.82
C ALA A 640 0.26 -20.42 36.82
N THR A 641 1.43 -21.07 36.89
CA THR A 641 1.72 -22.13 37.86
C THR A 641 3.09 -21.92 38.52
N THR A 642 3.14 -22.15 39.83
CA THR A 642 4.39 -22.29 40.60
C THR A 642 4.76 -23.76 40.75
N ILE A 643 6.03 -24.05 40.48
CA ILE A 643 6.65 -25.36 40.70
C ILE A 643 7.96 -25.12 41.46
N PRO A 644 8.01 -25.42 42.77
CA PRO A 644 9.19 -25.16 43.60
C PRO A 644 10.47 -25.74 43.00
N GLY A 645 11.57 -24.97 43.09
CA GLY A 645 12.89 -25.36 42.57
C GLY A 645 13.03 -25.40 41.05
N ARG A 646 11.98 -25.17 40.25
CA ARG A 646 12.05 -25.22 38.78
C ARG A 646 12.79 -24.02 38.17
N PHE A 647 12.69 -22.86 38.82
CA PHE A 647 13.30 -21.60 38.36
C PHE A 647 14.08 -20.92 39.51
N PRO A 648 15.19 -21.52 39.98
CA PRO A 648 15.88 -21.11 41.21
C PRO A 648 16.42 -19.67 41.19
N GLU A 649 16.71 -19.14 40.01
CA GLU A 649 17.25 -17.79 39.77
C GLU A 649 16.28 -16.67 40.19
N THR A 650 14.98 -16.97 40.18
CA THR A 650 13.89 -16.01 40.46
C THR A 650 13.12 -16.33 41.75
N GLU A 651 13.38 -17.49 42.35
CA GLU A 651 12.64 -18.02 43.51
C GLU A 651 12.76 -17.14 44.76
N LYS A 652 13.90 -16.45 44.95
CA LYS A 652 14.12 -15.54 46.08
C LYS A 652 13.52 -14.14 45.88
N LYS A 653 12.89 -13.87 44.73
CA LYS A 653 12.40 -12.53 44.36
C LYS A 653 10.88 -12.34 44.54
N GLY A 654 10.15 -13.32 45.08
CA GLY A 654 8.70 -13.28 45.31
C GLY A 654 8.21 -14.38 46.25
N ASP A 655 6.89 -14.42 46.52
CA ASP A 655 6.29 -15.42 47.42
C ASP A 655 6.02 -16.74 46.69
N ASN A 656 5.46 -16.65 45.48
CA ASN A 656 5.24 -17.76 44.55
C ASN A 656 5.94 -17.43 43.23
N ASN A 657 6.71 -18.38 42.68
CA ASN A 657 7.52 -18.17 41.48
C ASN A 657 6.84 -18.75 40.23
N HIS A 658 5.91 -17.98 39.67
CA HIS A 658 5.03 -18.39 38.59
C HIS A 658 5.71 -18.31 37.22
N ARG A 659 5.30 -19.20 36.32
CA ARG A 659 5.42 -19.04 34.87
C ARG A 659 4.11 -19.34 34.18
N MET A 660 3.97 -18.82 32.96
CA MET A 660 2.81 -19.10 32.12
C MET A 660 2.98 -20.46 31.46
N TYR A 661 1.97 -21.29 31.57
CA TYR A 661 1.83 -22.58 30.90
C TYR A 661 0.59 -22.56 30.01
N TYR A 662 0.55 -23.45 29.02
CA TYR A 662 -0.61 -23.60 28.15
C TYR A 662 -0.90 -25.06 27.79
N VAL A 663 -2.18 -25.33 27.49
CA VAL A 663 -2.63 -26.48 26.69
C VAL A 663 -3.35 -25.98 25.44
N THR A 664 -3.51 -26.87 24.48
CA THR A 664 -4.39 -26.68 23.33
C THR A 664 -5.49 -27.73 23.31
N THR A 665 -6.66 -27.35 22.80
CA THR A 665 -7.81 -28.23 22.62
C THR A 665 -8.64 -27.79 21.42
N LYS A 666 -9.40 -28.71 20.81
CA LYS A 666 -10.40 -28.37 19.78
C LYS A 666 -11.84 -28.49 20.27
N ASP A 667 -12.05 -29.21 21.37
CA ASP A 667 -13.36 -29.69 21.81
C ASP A 667 -13.61 -29.50 23.31
N PHE A 668 -12.61 -29.05 24.08
CA PHE A 668 -12.63 -28.96 25.54
C PHE A 668 -12.89 -30.31 26.25
N GLU A 669 -12.62 -31.42 25.56
CA GLU A 669 -12.62 -32.78 26.12
C GLU A 669 -11.21 -33.38 26.07
N SER A 670 -10.51 -33.18 24.95
CA SER A 670 -9.15 -33.64 24.73
C SER A 670 -8.18 -32.46 24.78
N PHE A 671 -7.10 -32.61 25.53
CA PHE A 671 -6.10 -31.56 25.76
C PHE A 671 -4.71 -32.06 25.41
N SER A 672 -3.89 -31.19 24.82
CA SER A 672 -2.47 -31.46 24.67
C SER A 672 -1.76 -31.43 26.02
N LYS A 673 -0.54 -32.00 26.08
CA LYS A 673 0.30 -31.92 27.27
C LYS A 673 0.66 -30.45 27.56
N ALA A 674 0.60 -30.04 28.83
CA ALA A 674 0.97 -28.69 29.22
C ALA A 674 2.43 -28.38 28.85
N LYS A 675 2.62 -27.16 28.35
CA LYS A 675 3.93 -26.63 27.92
C LYS A 675 4.14 -25.25 28.52
N LEU A 676 5.40 -24.88 28.69
CA LEU A 676 5.80 -23.54 29.08
C LEU A 676 5.45 -22.56 27.94
N LEU A 677 4.70 -21.50 28.24
CA LEU A 677 4.30 -20.47 27.30
C LEU A 677 5.24 -19.26 27.33
N TYR A 678 5.64 -18.82 28.53
CA TYR A 678 6.44 -17.62 28.71
C TYR A 678 7.42 -17.76 29.88
N GLU A 679 8.71 -17.60 29.59
CA GLU A 679 9.80 -17.48 30.56
C GLU A 679 10.94 -16.63 29.98
N HIS A 680 11.24 -15.51 30.65
CA HIS A 680 12.31 -14.56 30.31
C HIS A 680 13.02 -14.02 31.58
N GLY A 681 13.15 -14.85 32.63
CA GLY A 681 14.02 -14.58 33.77
C GLY A 681 13.41 -13.73 34.90
N PHE A 682 12.07 -13.66 34.99
CA PHE A 682 11.35 -12.99 36.07
C PHE A 682 10.03 -13.70 36.38
N ASN A 683 9.41 -13.35 37.51
CA ASN A 683 8.16 -13.95 37.95
C ASN A 683 6.98 -13.42 37.12
N VAL A 684 6.27 -14.31 36.40
CA VAL A 684 5.22 -13.93 35.46
C VAL A 684 3.90 -14.55 35.88
N ILE A 685 2.87 -13.72 36.01
CA ILE A 685 1.49 -14.12 36.26
C ILE A 685 0.57 -13.24 35.40
N ASP A 686 -0.72 -13.56 35.35
CA ASP A 686 -1.78 -12.75 34.72
C ASP A 686 -1.42 -12.30 33.30
N SER A 687 -1.79 -13.08 32.29
CA SER A 687 -1.60 -12.67 30.90
C SER A 687 -2.87 -12.73 30.09
N THR A 688 -2.90 -11.92 29.02
CA THR A 688 -3.93 -11.97 27.97
C THR A 688 -3.27 -11.98 26.60
N ILE A 689 -3.83 -12.74 25.67
CA ILE A 689 -3.33 -12.85 24.29
C ILE A 689 -4.34 -12.26 23.33
N VAL A 690 -3.89 -11.32 22.49
CA VAL A 690 -4.70 -10.72 21.43
C VAL A 690 -3.95 -10.74 20.09
N ARG A 691 -4.69 -10.81 18.98
CA ARG A 691 -4.12 -10.81 17.63
C ARG A 691 -3.95 -9.38 17.10
N ASP A 692 -2.80 -9.07 16.53
CA ASP A 692 -2.49 -7.80 15.85
C ASP A 692 -1.91 -8.08 14.45
N GLY A 693 -2.79 -8.24 13.46
CA GLY A 693 -2.41 -8.64 12.11
C GLY A 693 -1.83 -10.06 12.06
N GLU A 694 -0.58 -10.18 11.62
CA GLU A 694 0.17 -11.45 11.50
C GLU A 694 0.92 -11.84 12.78
N ARG A 695 0.85 -11.04 13.85
CA ARG A 695 1.51 -11.33 15.13
C ARG A 695 0.51 -11.40 16.28
N TYR A 696 0.97 -11.99 17.38
CA TYR A 696 0.25 -12.10 18.63
C TYR A 696 0.91 -11.18 19.67
N LEU A 697 0.08 -10.48 20.44
CA LEU A 697 0.50 -9.65 21.56
C LEU A 697 0.12 -10.39 22.84
N MET A 698 1.06 -10.46 23.78
CA MET A 698 0.80 -10.89 25.14
C MET A 698 1.02 -9.70 26.08
N PHE A 699 -0.05 -9.27 26.74
CA PHE A 699 0.08 -8.39 27.90
C PHE A 699 0.20 -9.28 29.12
N LEU A 700 1.20 -9.04 29.97
CA LEU A 700 1.54 -9.91 31.10
C LEU A 700 2.00 -9.09 32.30
N LYS A 701 1.79 -9.60 33.51
CA LYS A 701 2.25 -8.96 34.74
C LYS A 701 3.62 -9.46 35.16
N ASP A 702 4.52 -8.52 35.45
CA ASP A 702 5.74 -8.80 36.20
C ASP A 702 5.42 -8.82 37.70
N GLU A 703 5.43 -10.01 38.29
CA GLU A 703 5.06 -10.27 39.68
C GLU A 703 6.26 -10.15 40.64
N THR A 704 7.42 -9.69 40.15
CA THR A 704 8.64 -9.53 40.96
C THR A 704 8.40 -8.59 42.15
N ARG A 705 8.75 -9.05 43.36
CA ARG A 705 8.52 -8.34 44.63
C ARG A 705 9.71 -7.45 45.02
N GLN A 706 10.94 -7.86 44.72
CA GLN A 706 12.16 -7.13 45.09
C GLN A 706 13.22 -7.16 43.96
N PRO A 707 13.59 -5.99 43.37
CA PRO A 707 12.88 -4.72 43.49
C PRO A 707 11.42 -4.87 43.00
N ALA A 708 10.51 -4.03 43.50
CA ALA A 708 9.09 -4.18 43.18
C ALA A 708 8.84 -3.73 41.73
N GLU A 709 8.40 -4.67 40.89
CA GLU A 709 8.00 -4.39 39.51
C GLU A 709 6.48 -4.19 39.45
N LYS A 710 5.70 -5.24 39.73
CA LYS A 710 4.23 -5.22 39.89
C LYS A 710 3.52 -4.40 38.80
N ASN A 711 3.99 -4.52 37.56
CA ASN A 711 3.56 -3.74 36.41
C ASN A 711 3.15 -4.64 35.25
N ILE A 712 2.41 -4.06 34.29
CA ILE A 712 2.07 -4.76 33.05
C ILE A 712 3.14 -4.45 32.00
N ARG A 713 3.51 -5.47 31.23
CA ARG A 713 4.44 -5.40 30.10
C ARG A 713 3.81 -6.04 28.88
N LEU A 714 4.34 -5.72 27.71
CA LEU A 714 3.94 -6.29 26.42
C LEU A 714 5.07 -7.16 25.84
N ALA A 715 4.74 -8.36 25.39
CA ALA A 715 5.58 -9.23 24.57
C ALA A 715 4.87 -9.58 23.25
N THR A 716 5.63 -9.99 22.23
CA THR A 716 5.08 -10.30 20.89
C THR A 716 5.56 -11.64 20.37
N ALA A 717 4.73 -12.34 19.59
CA ALA A 717 5.05 -13.63 19.00
C ALA A 717 4.53 -13.76 17.56
N PRO A 718 5.14 -14.62 16.72
CA PRO A 718 4.61 -14.97 15.40
C PRO A 718 3.46 -15.99 15.47
N SER A 719 3.27 -16.71 16.59
CA SER A 719 2.17 -17.66 16.78
C SER A 719 1.57 -17.54 18.19
N ALA A 720 0.31 -17.96 18.37
CA ALA A 720 -0.37 -17.90 19.67
C ALA A 720 0.38 -18.67 20.78
N GLU A 721 1.09 -19.74 20.39
CA GLU A 721 1.90 -20.59 21.26
C GLU A 721 3.32 -20.04 21.49
N GLY A 722 3.67 -18.90 20.90
CA GLY A 722 5.02 -18.33 20.96
C GLY A 722 5.92 -18.72 19.77
N PRO A 723 7.26 -18.62 19.92
CA PRO A 723 7.94 -18.05 21.08
C PRO A 723 7.62 -16.56 21.19
N TYR A 724 7.31 -16.11 22.41
CA TYR A 724 7.13 -14.70 22.70
C TYR A 724 8.48 -14.02 22.97
N SER A 725 8.60 -12.76 22.56
CA SER A 725 9.77 -11.92 22.77
C SER A 725 10.02 -11.64 24.25
N GLU A 726 11.23 -11.12 24.54
CA GLU A 726 11.50 -10.37 25.78
C GLU A 726 10.40 -9.31 26.02
N PRO A 727 10.08 -9.01 27.29
CA PRO A 727 9.05 -8.04 27.60
C PRO A 727 9.53 -6.62 27.27
N SER A 728 8.60 -5.76 26.88
CA SER A 728 8.84 -4.32 26.82
C SER A 728 9.02 -3.71 28.21
N GLU A 729 9.44 -2.44 28.23
CA GLU A 729 9.34 -1.59 29.41
C GLU A 729 7.91 -1.56 29.98
N PRO A 730 7.73 -1.28 31.28
CA PRO A 730 6.42 -1.16 31.91
C PRO A 730 5.48 -0.23 31.14
N ILE A 731 4.29 -0.73 30.77
CA ILE A 731 3.26 0.07 30.09
C ILE A 731 2.35 0.82 31.08
N THR A 732 2.45 0.47 32.37
CA THR A 732 1.72 1.10 33.47
C THR A 732 2.61 2.06 34.26
N GLY A 733 2.01 3.05 34.92
CA GLY A 733 2.71 4.02 35.76
C GLY A 733 3.20 3.45 37.10
N GLN A 734 3.64 4.33 38.00
CA GLN A 734 4.21 4.01 39.32
C GLN A 734 3.12 3.60 40.34
N TYR A 735 2.49 2.46 40.10
CA TYR A 735 1.50 1.82 40.96
C TYR A 735 1.46 0.33 40.66
N TRP A 736 0.92 -0.47 41.58
CA TRP A 736 0.83 -1.92 41.39
C TRP A 736 -0.39 -2.26 40.53
N ALA A 737 -0.17 -2.98 39.44
CA ALA A 737 -1.16 -3.36 38.44
C ALA A 737 -1.18 -4.88 38.22
N GLU A 738 -2.36 -5.46 37.96
CA GLU A 738 -2.54 -6.89 37.72
C GLU A 738 -3.73 -7.20 36.80
N GLY A 739 -3.85 -8.45 36.34
CA GLY A 739 -4.98 -8.89 35.50
C GLY A 739 -5.20 -8.08 34.23
N PRO A 740 -4.23 -8.01 33.30
CA PRO A 740 -4.38 -7.25 32.08
C PRO A 740 -5.44 -7.86 31.16
N THR A 741 -6.32 -7.04 30.58
CA THR A 741 -7.17 -7.43 29.44
C THR A 741 -7.15 -6.33 28.38
N ALA A 742 -7.24 -6.68 27.10
CA ALA A 742 -7.02 -5.72 26.02
C ALA A 742 -8.09 -5.79 24.92
N ILE A 743 -8.48 -4.62 24.42
CA ILE A 743 -9.29 -4.47 23.20
C ILE A 743 -8.72 -3.38 22.30
N LYS A 744 -9.11 -3.40 21.03
CA LYS A 744 -8.82 -2.36 20.06
C LYS A 744 -10.11 -1.66 19.66
N ILE A 745 -10.20 -0.34 19.88
CA ILE A 745 -11.32 0.51 19.46
C ILE A 745 -10.78 1.48 18.40
N GLY A 746 -11.25 1.32 17.16
CA GLY A 746 -10.64 1.99 15.99
C GLY A 746 -9.17 1.62 15.88
N GLU A 747 -8.28 2.62 15.88
CA GLU A 747 -6.82 2.42 15.85
C GLU A 747 -6.17 2.39 17.23
N THR A 748 -6.95 2.53 18.31
CA THR A 748 -6.41 2.68 19.67
C THR A 748 -6.56 1.39 20.45
N TRP A 749 -5.46 0.89 20.99
CA TRP A 749 -5.43 -0.17 21.99
C TRP A 749 -5.80 0.39 23.35
N LEU A 750 -6.70 -0.30 24.06
CA LEU A 750 -7.06 -0.05 25.45
C LEU A 750 -6.69 -1.30 26.24
N VAL A 751 -5.80 -1.15 27.23
CA VAL A 751 -5.38 -2.24 28.13
C VAL A 751 -5.83 -1.89 29.53
N TYR A 752 -6.74 -2.70 30.06
CA TYR A 752 -7.34 -2.56 31.39
C TYR A 752 -6.61 -3.46 32.37
N PHE A 753 -6.58 -3.06 33.64
CA PHE A 753 -5.90 -3.80 34.70
C PHE A 753 -6.43 -3.36 36.06
N ASP A 754 -6.31 -4.21 37.08
CA ASP A 754 -6.69 -3.91 38.45
C ASP A 754 -5.55 -3.12 39.14
N LYS A 755 -5.85 -1.91 39.63
CA LYS A 755 -4.98 -1.16 40.55
C LYS A 755 -5.32 -1.63 41.98
N TYR A 756 -5.06 -2.90 42.27
CA TYR A 756 -5.62 -3.62 43.42
C TYR A 756 -5.35 -3.00 44.79
N ARG A 757 -4.22 -2.30 44.97
CA ARG A 757 -3.93 -1.54 46.21
C ARG A 757 -4.76 -0.27 46.38
N LYS A 758 -5.32 0.24 45.30
CA LYS A 758 -6.18 1.43 45.24
C LYS A 758 -7.66 1.07 45.11
N HIS A 759 -8.01 -0.22 45.04
CA HIS A 759 -9.37 -0.73 44.91
C HIS A 759 -10.15 -0.10 43.73
N ASN A 760 -9.47 0.12 42.59
CA ASN A 760 -10.08 0.60 41.36
C ASN A 760 -9.43 -0.01 40.11
N TYR A 761 -10.11 0.09 38.96
CA TYR A 761 -9.55 -0.29 37.67
C TYR A 761 -8.74 0.84 37.05
N GLY A 762 -7.73 0.48 36.28
CA GLY A 762 -7.00 1.37 35.40
C GLY A 762 -7.14 0.99 33.94
N VAL A 763 -6.84 1.95 33.06
CA VAL A 763 -6.70 1.72 31.62
C VAL A 763 -5.57 2.57 31.06
N VAL A 764 -4.71 1.95 30.25
CA VAL A 764 -3.70 2.63 29.43
C VAL A 764 -4.06 2.49 27.96
N ILE A 765 -3.71 3.50 27.16
CA ILE A 765 -3.98 3.50 25.73
C ILE A 765 -2.72 3.72 24.91
N SER A 766 -2.71 3.13 23.70
CA SER A 766 -1.67 3.35 22.71
C SER A 766 -2.20 3.17 21.29
N LYS A 767 -1.66 3.92 20.33
CA LYS A 767 -1.93 3.71 18.89
C LYS A 767 -0.83 2.90 18.20
N ASP A 768 0.38 2.95 18.73
CA ASP A 768 1.59 2.39 18.11
C ASP A 768 2.21 1.23 18.92
N LEU A 769 1.60 0.86 20.05
CA LEU A 769 2.04 -0.16 21.01
C LEU A 769 3.40 0.14 21.66
N LYS A 770 3.90 1.38 21.50
CA LYS A 770 5.18 1.86 22.04
C LYS A 770 4.96 2.96 23.05
N ASN A 771 4.15 3.95 22.69
CA ASN A 771 3.84 5.10 23.51
C ASN A 771 2.52 4.84 24.24
N TRP A 772 2.59 4.71 25.57
CA TRP A 772 1.45 4.40 26.43
C TRP A 772 1.05 5.62 27.26
N ARG A 773 -0.27 5.87 27.34
CA ARG A 773 -0.84 6.93 28.18
C ARG A 773 -1.86 6.34 29.13
N ASP A 774 -1.68 6.54 30.43
CA ASP A 774 -2.71 6.27 31.43
C ASP A 774 -3.87 7.25 31.25
N VAL A 775 -5.08 6.72 31.03
CA VAL A 775 -6.34 7.48 30.92
C VAL A 775 -7.39 6.95 31.89
N SER A 776 -6.93 6.39 33.02
CA SER A 776 -7.80 5.83 34.07
C SER A 776 -8.75 6.86 34.67
N ASP A 777 -8.45 8.16 34.54
CA ASP A 777 -9.34 9.25 34.93
C ASP A 777 -10.65 9.30 34.12
N LYS A 778 -10.66 8.67 32.94
CA LYS A 778 -11.83 8.56 32.05
C LYS A 778 -12.65 7.29 32.28
N LEU A 779 -12.16 6.37 33.11
CA LEU A 779 -12.76 5.06 33.30
C LEU A 779 -13.81 5.11 34.42
N GLU A 780 -15.07 4.83 34.08
CA GLU A 780 -16.14 4.57 35.03
C GLU A 780 -16.36 3.05 35.08
N PHE A 781 -16.09 2.43 36.23
CA PHE A 781 -16.12 0.97 36.38
C PHE A 781 -16.96 0.53 37.59
N PRO A 782 -17.69 -0.60 37.52
CA PRO A 782 -18.45 -1.10 38.66
C PRO A 782 -17.57 -1.35 39.89
N LYS A 783 -18.07 -0.93 41.05
CA LYS A 783 -17.37 -1.13 42.34
C LYS A 783 -17.32 -2.61 42.69
N GLY A 784 -16.18 -3.04 43.23
CA GLY A 784 -15.98 -4.42 43.65
C GLY A 784 -15.67 -5.39 42.50
N SER A 785 -15.68 -4.94 41.24
CA SER A 785 -15.09 -5.68 40.13
C SER A 785 -13.62 -5.96 40.39
N ARG A 786 -13.25 -7.21 40.14
CA ARG A 786 -11.88 -7.72 40.23
C ARG A 786 -11.63 -8.61 39.03
N HIS A 787 -10.37 -8.58 38.59
CA HIS A 787 -9.72 -9.38 37.55
C HIS A 787 -10.66 -10.18 36.63
N GLY A 788 -10.66 -9.86 35.33
CA GLY A 788 -11.42 -10.57 34.31
C GLY A 788 -11.16 -10.01 32.91
N THR A 789 -11.95 -10.45 31.94
CA THR A 789 -11.69 -10.25 30.51
C THR A 789 -12.77 -9.47 29.81
N ILE A 790 -12.40 -8.73 28.76
CA ILE A 790 -13.35 -8.08 27.86
C ILE A 790 -13.60 -8.95 26.64
N LEU A 791 -14.87 -9.15 26.30
CA LEU A 791 -15.29 -9.71 25.01
C LEU A 791 -16.23 -8.76 24.28
N GLN A 792 -16.10 -8.70 22.96
CA GLN A 792 -17.03 -7.97 22.10
C GLN A 792 -18.22 -8.87 21.75
N VAL A 793 -19.44 -8.36 21.90
CA VAL A 793 -20.68 -9.08 21.58
C VAL A 793 -21.61 -8.24 20.71
N SER A 794 -22.59 -8.89 20.07
CA SER A 794 -23.66 -8.16 19.38
C SER A 794 -24.62 -7.51 20.38
N ASN A 795 -25.24 -6.39 20.00
CA ASN A 795 -26.28 -5.78 20.83
C ASN A 795 -27.42 -6.73 21.13
N GLN A 796 -27.75 -7.66 20.23
CA GLN A 796 -28.78 -8.64 20.49
C GLN A 796 -28.43 -9.57 21.67
N VAL A 797 -27.16 -9.94 21.83
CA VAL A 797 -26.70 -10.70 23.01
C VAL A 797 -26.85 -9.84 24.26
N LEU A 798 -26.43 -8.57 24.22
CA LEU A 798 -26.57 -7.67 25.36
C LEU A 798 -28.04 -7.41 25.73
N GLU A 799 -28.91 -7.13 24.76
CA GLU A 799 -30.35 -6.89 24.98
C GLU A 799 -31.02 -8.09 25.65
N ARG A 800 -30.71 -9.32 25.23
CA ARG A 800 -31.20 -10.52 25.91
C ARG A 800 -30.73 -10.60 27.37
N LEU A 801 -29.49 -10.19 27.65
CA LEU A 801 -28.97 -10.16 29.02
C LEU A 801 -29.63 -9.08 29.87
N LEU A 802 -30.07 -7.98 29.27
CA LEU A 802 -30.78 -6.87 29.93
C LEU A 802 -32.27 -7.17 30.16
N ASP A 803 -32.92 -7.88 29.24
CA ASP A 803 -34.36 -8.19 29.28
C ASP A 803 -34.72 -9.26 30.32
N GLN A 804 -33.77 -10.12 30.66
CA GLN A 804 -33.94 -11.08 31.74
C GLN A 804 -33.73 -10.37 33.09
N LYS A 805 -34.81 -9.87 33.70
CA LYS A 805 -34.79 -9.39 35.08
C LYS A 805 -34.67 -10.52 36.09
#